data_AF-A0A0D0HY91-F1
#
_entry.id   AF-A0A0D0HY91-F1
#
_cell.length_a   1.000
_cell.length_b   1.000
_cell.length_c   1.000
_cell.angle_alpha   90.00
_cell.angle_beta   90.00
_cell.angle_gamma   90.00
#
_symmetry.space_group_name_H-M   'P 1'
#
loop_
_entity.id
_entity.type
_entity.pdbx_description
1 polymer ?
#
loop_
_entity_poly.entity_id
_entity_poly.type
_entity_poly.pdbx_seq_one_letter_code
_entity_poly.pdbx_strand_id
1 'polypeptide(L)'
;MSTTIENIVLRAAADVPDTGKDDQGVYVGIIEKDRVKEYGSSADAGAKEDFAYKTFIKDGKVTRNLEVPADKLDRSKEYVAVSWLAHGLLNDSRYLGQADIAVTPAQWDAVFGGVEVKPGNGDLQWGIFGRFVNYIENFAGGKVQVLGAASRSGNMFVFPQVKGGDWNAQSQTGTVPYAGGVSFEAHQGALQLSILDPKIKITGPKAAVMTATVNGKVQPLVDIDLSRATKSTGKNGEVTWKKATATLRAESVVAFQNYPAGEKFDDVSFTVGAGKDGGTTTPVPPTKPVVKPKPQPNQKPIGTSNSQQAGSLSWGISAGFKDYVTGRIAKGAISTNGVGSSGGAYTFPQADGGSWDAKAQTGSVQFSGVVTFTGHKGLLTESFANPVVNVTSATSGTITAGGRTFGLNLGAASKTVGANGEVTWSGVPVNGVISGGGSSGSGAAGGGSFGVDPLSFTVGAPSRVQYGSTTKTEQKAARVAAPTPPATTGIRVITPADKIVPGGEIEFAAPGFEVDERDILVVLYSDPIVLDDKAGANSFGEVRWIGTLPDDIEPGEHTITLQGSTDAGAIIKVVEKAKKKAKPVIEQDAVEASAQPQQTAAVVADLTNGPVWMWWVGAGALIALAGAMGAMVVNQRRNSANATVDTGTSR
;
A
#
# COMPACT_ATOMS: atom_id res chain seq x y z
N MET A 1 18.51 -11.39 -1.53
CA MET A 1 17.20 -11.47 -2.22
C MET A 1 16.77 -12.92 -2.30
N SER A 2 15.47 -13.19 -2.36
CA SER A 2 14.92 -14.55 -2.50
C SER A 2 13.77 -14.51 -3.50
N THR A 3 13.71 -15.51 -4.38
CA THR A 3 12.61 -15.72 -5.31
C THR A 3 12.20 -17.19 -5.24
N THR A 4 10.96 -17.50 -5.60
CA THR A 4 10.42 -18.87 -5.52
C THR A 4 9.97 -19.32 -6.90
N ILE A 5 10.41 -20.51 -7.29
CA ILE A 5 9.94 -21.20 -8.49
C ILE A 5 9.07 -22.36 -8.01
N GLU A 6 7.81 -22.38 -8.45
CA GLU A 6 6.86 -23.44 -8.10
C GLU A 6 6.96 -24.62 -9.08
N ASN A 7 6.34 -25.75 -8.73
CA ASN A 7 6.20 -26.95 -9.60
C ASN A 7 7.46 -27.83 -9.78
N ILE A 8 8.27 -28.05 -8.74
CA ILE A 8 9.33 -29.07 -8.80
C ILE A 8 8.70 -30.47 -8.67
N VAL A 9 8.68 -31.21 -9.78
CA VAL A 9 8.24 -32.61 -9.84
C VAL A 9 9.32 -33.44 -10.53
N LEU A 10 9.96 -34.37 -9.79
CA LEU A 10 10.97 -35.27 -10.34
C LEU A 10 10.30 -36.47 -11.05
N ARG A 11 10.86 -36.90 -12.18
CA ARG A 11 10.34 -38.03 -12.96
C ARG A 11 11.16 -39.30 -12.75
N ALA A 12 10.50 -40.45 -12.87
CA ALA A 12 11.16 -41.74 -12.98
C ALA A 12 11.69 -41.96 -14.41
N ALA A 13 12.65 -42.87 -14.58
CA ALA A 13 13.35 -43.14 -15.84
C ALA A 13 12.42 -43.40 -17.03
N ALA A 14 11.29 -44.08 -16.78
CA ALA A 14 10.28 -44.39 -17.79
C ALA A 14 9.61 -43.13 -18.39
N ASP A 15 9.64 -42.02 -17.65
CA ASP A 15 8.97 -40.77 -17.98
C ASP A 15 9.95 -39.67 -18.42
N VAL A 16 11.25 -40.00 -18.60
CA VAL A 16 12.30 -39.06 -19.03
C VAL A 16 12.62 -39.26 -20.53
N PRO A 17 12.06 -38.43 -21.43
CA PRO A 17 12.08 -38.69 -22.87
C PRO A 17 13.48 -38.62 -23.52
N ASP A 18 14.44 -37.90 -22.90
CA ASP A 18 15.72 -37.58 -23.55
C ASP A 18 16.88 -38.48 -23.11
N THR A 19 16.82 -39.08 -21.91
CA THR A 19 17.95 -39.82 -21.31
C THR A 19 17.58 -41.20 -20.79
N GLY A 20 16.29 -41.48 -20.54
CA GLY A 20 15.83 -42.72 -19.94
C GLY A 20 16.38 -42.99 -18.53
N LYS A 21 16.77 -41.93 -17.79
CA LYS A 21 17.32 -42.02 -16.43
C LYS A 21 16.47 -41.20 -15.48
N ASP A 22 16.23 -41.71 -14.27
CA ASP A 22 15.53 -41.00 -13.19
C ASP A 22 16.13 -39.60 -12.97
N ASP A 23 15.29 -38.57 -12.84
CA ASP A 23 15.75 -37.22 -12.50
C ASP A 23 16.44 -37.24 -11.13
N GLN A 24 17.75 -36.95 -11.10
CA GLN A 24 18.55 -37.02 -9.86
C GLN A 24 18.46 -35.77 -9.00
N GLY A 25 17.66 -34.78 -9.40
CA GLY A 25 17.57 -33.49 -8.76
C GLY A 25 17.14 -32.39 -9.74
N VAL A 26 17.35 -31.15 -9.33
CA VAL A 26 17.08 -29.98 -10.16
C VAL A 26 18.29 -29.07 -10.21
N TYR A 27 18.50 -28.45 -11.36
CA TYR A 27 19.37 -27.31 -11.49
C TYR A 27 18.60 -26.02 -11.17
N VAL A 28 19.31 -25.04 -10.62
CA VAL A 28 18.85 -23.67 -10.47
C VAL A 28 19.92 -22.77 -11.05
N GLY A 29 19.54 -21.92 -11.99
CA GLY A 29 20.42 -20.96 -12.64
C GLY A 29 19.92 -19.53 -12.45
N ILE A 30 20.86 -18.60 -12.30
CA ILE A 30 20.61 -17.16 -12.44
C ILE A 30 21.05 -16.78 -13.85
N ILE A 31 20.10 -16.38 -14.70
CA ILE A 31 20.30 -16.18 -16.13
C ILE A 31 19.80 -14.80 -16.53
N GLU A 32 20.47 -14.15 -17.48
CA GLU A 32 19.97 -12.92 -18.10
C GLU A 32 18.61 -13.20 -18.78
N LYS A 33 17.62 -12.36 -18.50
CA LYS A 33 16.21 -12.61 -18.87
C LYS A 33 15.98 -12.76 -20.37
N ASP A 34 16.75 -12.04 -21.18
CA ASP A 34 16.71 -12.10 -22.64
C ASP A 34 17.49 -13.28 -23.23
N ARG A 35 18.29 -13.99 -22.43
CA ARG A 35 19.18 -15.07 -22.88
C ARG A 35 18.84 -16.45 -22.35
N VAL A 36 17.69 -16.62 -21.68
CA VAL A 36 17.21 -17.91 -21.17
C VAL A 36 17.20 -18.99 -22.27
N LYS A 37 16.81 -18.63 -23.50
CA LYS A 37 16.82 -19.56 -24.63
C LYS A 37 18.23 -19.95 -25.09
N GLU A 38 19.21 -19.04 -24.99
CA GLU A 38 20.61 -19.31 -25.34
C GLU A 38 21.30 -20.22 -24.33
N TYR A 39 20.85 -20.20 -23.07
CA TYR A 39 21.37 -21.04 -22.00
C TYR A 39 21.26 -22.55 -22.30
N GLY A 40 20.27 -22.95 -23.10
CA GLY A 40 20.13 -24.34 -23.53
C GLY A 40 21.25 -24.84 -24.45
N SER A 41 22.06 -23.93 -25.01
CA SER A 41 23.18 -24.25 -25.92
C SER A 41 24.55 -23.90 -25.32
N SER A 42 24.63 -23.00 -24.35
CA SER A 42 25.86 -22.69 -23.62
C SER A 42 25.58 -22.21 -22.21
N ALA A 43 26.23 -22.84 -21.23
CA ALA A 43 26.17 -22.42 -19.82
C ALA A 43 26.79 -21.03 -19.58
N ASP A 44 27.55 -20.48 -20.53
CA ASP A 44 28.13 -19.14 -20.45
C ASP A 44 27.08 -18.01 -20.54
N ALA A 45 25.84 -18.34 -20.92
CA ALA A 45 24.73 -17.38 -20.95
C ALA A 45 24.14 -17.09 -19.56
N GLY A 46 24.54 -17.83 -18.51
CA GLY A 46 24.10 -17.60 -17.14
C GLY A 46 25.18 -17.01 -16.24
N ALA A 47 24.73 -16.28 -15.23
CA ALA A 47 25.61 -15.68 -14.24
C ALA A 47 26.10 -16.72 -13.21
N LYS A 48 25.25 -17.70 -12.86
CA LYS A 48 25.58 -18.79 -11.94
C LYS A 48 24.61 -19.96 -12.07
N GLU A 49 25.10 -21.16 -11.81
CA GLU A 49 24.30 -22.38 -11.68
C GLU A 49 24.65 -23.10 -10.39
N ASP A 50 23.67 -23.82 -9.84
CA ASP A 50 23.83 -24.76 -8.75
C ASP A 50 22.92 -25.98 -8.94
N PHE A 51 23.33 -27.14 -8.40
CA PHE A 51 22.58 -28.38 -8.48
C PHE A 51 22.07 -28.83 -7.10
N ALA A 52 20.78 -29.08 -7.03
CA ALA A 52 20.10 -29.64 -5.88
C ALA A 52 19.82 -31.12 -6.10
N TYR A 53 20.60 -31.99 -5.45
CA TYR A 53 20.32 -33.44 -5.46
C TYR A 53 18.94 -33.75 -4.90
N LYS A 54 18.28 -34.77 -5.47
CA LYS A 54 16.95 -35.24 -5.06
C LYS A 54 16.81 -35.50 -3.56
N THR A 55 17.90 -35.88 -2.88
CA THR A 55 17.94 -36.13 -1.44
C THR A 55 17.65 -34.88 -0.61
N PHE A 56 17.96 -33.69 -1.14
CA PHE A 56 17.72 -32.39 -0.52
C PHE A 56 16.36 -31.78 -0.91
N ILE A 57 15.65 -32.39 -1.86
CA ILE A 57 14.30 -31.97 -2.24
C ILE A 57 13.32 -32.66 -1.29
N LYS A 58 12.61 -31.88 -0.48
CA LYS A 58 11.60 -32.36 0.47
C LYS A 58 10.26 -31.74 0.09
N ASP A 59 9.25 -32.59 -0.10
CA ASP A 59 7.89 -32.16 -0.47
C ASP A 59 7.85 -31.25 -1.72
N GLY A 60 8.67 -31.56 -2.73
CA GLY A 60 8.79 -30.76 -3.94
C GLY A 60 9.44 -29.39 -3.72
N LYS A 61 10.16 -29.19 -2.61
CA LYS A 61 10.81 -27.92 -2.26
C LYS A 61 12.29 -28.12 -1.99
N VAL A 62 13.08 -27.15 -2.44
CA VAL A 62 14.48 -27.02 -2.07
C VAL A 62 14.85 -25.54 -2.06
N THR A 63 15.67 -25.13 -1.09
CA THR A 63 16.22 -23.78 -1.03
C THR A 63 17.70 -23.84 -1.35
N ARG A 64 18.14 -23.03 -2.32
CA ARG A 64 19.54 -22.91 -2.73
C ARG A 64 20.00 -21.47 -2.58
N ASN A 65 21.20 -21.31 -2.05
CA ASN A 65 21.88 -20.02 -2.00
C ASN A 65 22.90 -19.98 -3.13
N LEU A 66 22.67 -19.13 -4.12
CA LEU A 66 23.58 -18.94 -5.23
C LEU A 66 24.39 -17.65 -5.00
N GLU A 67 25.69 -17.80 -4.82
CA GLU A 67 26.62 -16.68 -4.81
C GLU A 67 27.10 -16.39 -6.23
N VAL A 68 26.72 -15.22 -6.74
CA VAL A 68 27.07 -14.76 -8.09
C VAL A 68 28.24 -13.77 -7.98
N PRO A 69 29.37 -14.01 -8.68
CA PRO A 69 30.45 -13.03 -8.77
C PRO A 69 29.98 -11.72 -9.40
N ALA A 70 30.46 -10.58 -8.89
CA ALA A 70 30.04 -9.27 -9.37
C ALA A 70 30.36 -9.05 -10.87
N ASP A 71 31.47 -9.58 -11.38
CA ASP A 71 31.87 -9.49 -12.79
C ASP A 71 30.99 -10.30 -13.75
N LYS A 72 30.12 -11.17 -13.21
CA LYS A 72 29.09 -11.92 -13.95
C LYS A 72 27.73 -11.23 -13.93
N LEU A 73 27.63 -10.08 -13.29
CA LEU A 73 26.42 -9.28 -13.21
C LEU A 73 26.60 -7.98 -13.99
N ASP A 74 25.53 -7.51 -14.60
CA ASP A 74 25.44 -6.22 -15.27
C ASP A 74 24.19 -5.51 -14.78
N ARG A 75 24.39 -4.35 -14.14
CA ARG A 75 23.31 -3.54 -13.55
C ARG A 75 22.31 -3.02 -14.59
N SER A 76 22.65 -3.04 -15.87
CA SER A 76 21.76 -2.68 -16.97
C SER A 76 20.85 -3.83 -17.44
N LYS A 77 21.07 -5.05 -16.93
CA LYS A 77 20.36 -6.26 -17.32
C LYS A 77 19.34 -6.69 -16.28
N GLU A 78 18.31 -7.38 -16.75
CA GLU A 78 17.36 -8.09 -15.89
C GLU A 78 17.77 -9.55 -15.77
N TYR A 79 17.63 -10.11 -14.57
CA TYR A 79 17.96 -11.50 -14.27
C TYR A 79 16.71 -12.27 -13.83
N VAL A 80 16.67 -13.55 -14.19
CA VAL A 80 15.67 -14.50 -13.73
C VAL A 80 16.35 -15.68 -13.05
N ALA A 81 15.69 -16.24 -12.05
CA ALA A 81 16.01 -17.58 -11.58
C ALA A 81 15.26 -18.56 -12.46
N VAL A 82 15.94 -19.56 -13.01
CA VAL A 82 15.35 -20.62 -13.83
C VAL A 82 15.68 -21.96 -13.19
N SER A 83 14.71 -22.88 -13.14
CA SER A 83 14.94 -24.24 -12.68
C SER A 83 14.59 -25.26 -13.74
N TRP A 84 15.39 -26.32 -13.82
CA TRP A 84 15.16 -27.43 -14.74
C TRP A 84 15.65 -28.77 -14.17
N LEU A 85 15.14 -29.86 -14.72
CA LEU A 85 15.42 -31.23 -14.29
C LEU A 85 16.84 -31.67 -14.68
N ALA A 86 17.38 -32.62 -13.91
CA ALA A 86 18.73 -33.15 -14.06
C ALA A 86 19.03 -33.75 -15.46
N HIS A 87 20.32 -34.04 -15.71
CA HIS A 87 20.85 -34.71 -16.91
C HIS A 87 21.01 -33.86 -18.17
N GLY A 88 21.32 -32.56 -18.03
CA GLY A 88 21.82 -31.76 -19.14
C GLY A 88 21.52 -30.27 -19.02
N LEU A 89 21.82 -29.55 -20.11
CA LEU A 89 21.45 -28.16 -20.27
C LEU A 89 19.92 -27.99 -20.35
N LEU A 90 19.50 -26.75 -20.08
CA LEU A 90 18.11 -26.30 -20.17
C LEU A 90 17.52 -26.59 -21.55
N ASN A 91 16.35 -27.22 -21.59
CA ASN A 91 15.54 -27.38 -22.79
C ASN A 91 14.06 -27.46 -22.40
N ASP A 92 13.17 -27.48 -23.39
CA ASP A 92 11.73 -27.50 -23.16
C ASP A 92 11.26 -28.73 -22.35
N SER A 93 11.91 -29.89 -22.50
CA SER A 93 11.53 -31.13 -21.82
C SER A 93 11.98 -31.20 -20.35
N ARG A 94 12.90 -30.32 -19.94
CA ARG A 94 13.46 -30.23 -18.58
C ARG A 94 13.05 -28.96 -17.84
N TYR A 95 12.53 -27.95 -18.53
CA TYR A 95 12.13 -26.68 -17.93
C TYR A 95 11.04 -26.86 -16.87
N LEU A 96 11.26 -26.34 -15.66
CA LEU A 96 10.28 -26.38 -14.56
C LEU A 96 9.60 -25.04 -14.34
N GLY A 97 10.33 -23.94 -14.52
CA GLY A 97 9.80 -22.60 -14.34
C GLY A 97 10.89 -21.56 -14.18
N GLN A 98 10.46 -20.30 -14.17
CA GLN A 98 11.31 -19.17 -13.87
C GLN A 98 10.60 -18.18 -12.94
N ALA A 99 11.39 -17.38 -12.24
CA ALA A 99 10.90 -16.27 -11.45
C ALA A 99 11.80 -15.04 -11.64
N ASP A 100 11.19 -13.86 -11.73
CA ASP A 100 11.94 -12.61 -11.83
C ASP A 100 12.76 -12.37 -10.56
N ILE A 101 13.99 -11.91 -10.74
CA ILE A 101 14.85 -11.47 -9.63
C ILE A 101 14.77 -9.94 -9.58
N ALA A 102 13.97 -9.43 -8.65
CA ALA A 102 13.94 -8.00 -8.35
C ALA A 102 15.17 -7.62 -7.52
N VAL A 103 16.12 -6.92 -8.14
CA VAL A 103 17.29 -6.36 -7.46
C VAL A 103 17.08 -4.87 -7.23
N THR A 104 17.03 -4.45 -5.97
CA THR A 104 16.85 -3.04 -5.64
C THR A 104 18.11 -2.23 -6.00
N PRO A 105 17.99 -0.92 -6.26
CA PRO A 105 19.15 -0.05 -6.47
C PRO A 105 20.18 -0.13 -5.33
N ALA A 106 19.73 -0.19 -4.08
CA ALA A 106 20.62 -0.32 -2.91
C ALA A 106 21.38 -1.66 -2.87
N GLN A 107 20.75 -2.75 -3.33
CA GLN A 107 21.43 -4.05 -3.47
C GLN A 107 22.46 -4.02 -4.59
N TRP A 108 22.15 -3.38 -5.73
CA TRP A 108 23.14 -3.18 -6.78
C TRP A 108 24.31 -2.29 -6.33
N ASP A 109 24.03 -1.25 -5.56
CA ASP A 109 25.05 -0.38 -4.94
C ASP A 109 25.92 -1.15 -3.93
N ALA A 110 25.35 -2.12 -3.21
CA ALA A 110 26.13 -2.96 -2.31
C ALA A 110 27.12 -3.89 -3.05
N VAL A 111 26.80 -4.29 -4.30
CA VAL A 111 27.60 -5.24 -5.10
C VAL A 111 28.68 -4.52 -5.94
N PHE A 112 28.30 -3.46 -6.66
CA PHE A 112 29.21 -2.75 -7.57
C PHE A 112 29.89 -1.54 -6.95
N GLY A 113 29.65 -1.32 -5.66
CA GLY A 113 29.78 0.00 -5.06
C GLY A 113 28.59 0.85 -5.47
N GLY A 114 28.14 1.71 -4.54
CA GLY A 114 27.31 2.83 -4.94
C GLY A 114 27.99 3.49 -6.10
N VAL A 115 27.25 3.86 -7.15
CA VAL A 115 27.78 4.89 -8.04
C VAL A 115 27.95 6.09 -7.13
N GLU A 116 29.14 6.27 -6.56
CA GLU A 116 29.54 7.53 -5.99
C GLU A 116 29.54 8.44 -7.20
N VAL A 117 28.38 9.06 -7.45
CA VAL A 117 28.33 10.27 -8.25
C VAL A 117 29.08 11.25 -7.38
N LYS A 118 30.41 11.22 -7.51
CA LYS A 118 31.29 12.28 -7.04
C LYS A 118 30.62 13.54 -7.55
N PRO A 119 30.08 14.41 -6.67
CA PRO A 119 29.29 15.55 -7.11
C PRO A 119 30.11 16.26 -8.17
N GLY A 120 29.59 16.34 -9.38
CA GLY A 120 30.17 17.23 -10.35
C GLY A 120 30.19 18.62 -9.73
N ASN A 121 31.24 19.39 -10.00
CA ASN A 121 31.17 20.84 -9.75
C ASN A 121 29.90 21.33 -10.48
N GLY A 122 28.89 21.76 -9.71
CA GLY A 122 27.62 22.25 -10.22
C GLY A 122 26.37 21.36 -10.02
N ASP A 123 26.39 20.24 -9.31
CA ASP A 123 25.16 19.43 -9.21
C ASP A 123 24.18 19.89 -8.12
N LEU A 124 22.88 19.70 -8.37
CA LEU A 124 21.81 19.66 -7.37
C LEU A 124 21.56 18.19 -7.00
N GLN A 125 21.65 17.88 -5.72
CA GLN A 125 21.35 16.57 -5.14
C GLN A 125 20.13 16.68 -4.24
N TRP A 126 19.10 15.88 -4.54
CA TRP A 126 17.86 15.87 -3.78
C TRP A 126 17.20 14.51 -3.83
N GLY A 127 16.82 13.95 -2.67
CA GLY A 127 16.03 12.71 -2.61
C GLY A 127 14.54 12.90 -2.90
N ILE A 128 14.12 14.15 -3.11
CA ILE A 128 12.73 14.61 -3.18
C ILE A 128 12.05 14.37 -1.85
N PHE A 129 11.62 13.13 -1.62
CA PHE A 129 11.04 12.74 -0.35
C PHE A 129 11.12 11.24 -0.14
N GLY A 130 12.06 10.78 0.68
CA GLY A 130 12.41 9.36 0.78
C GLY A 130 11.24 8.44 1.12
N ARG A 131 10.32 8.88 2.00
CA ARG A 131 9.12 8.08 2.34
C ARG A 131 8.16 7.92 1.16
N PHE A 132 8.05 8.94 0.31
CA PHE A 132 7.22 8.91 -0.88
C PHE A 132 7.84 8.03 -1.96
N VAL A 133 9.14 8.19 -2.23
CA VAL A 133 9.86 7.34 -3.20
C VAL A 133 9.77 5.87 -2.79
N ASN A 134 10.00 5.58 -1.51
CA ASN A 134 9.87 4.23 -0.94
C ASN A 134 8.43 3.68 -1.04
N TYR A 135 7.41 4.51 -0.82
CA TYR A 135 6.01 4.14 -1.00
C TYR A 135 5.73 3.70 -2.45
N ILE A 136 6.17 4.50 -3.42
CA ILE A 136 5.98 4.22 -4.84
C ILE A 136 6.63 2.88 -5.23
N GLU A 137 7.89 2.69 -4.83
CA GLU A 137 8.69 1.53 -5.24
C GLU A 137 8.26 0.22 -4.55
N ASN A 138 7.86 0.28 -3.28
CA ASN A 138 7.68 -0.94 -2.48
C ASN A 138 6.23 -1.25 -2.11
N PHE A 139 5.31 -0.29 -2.18
CA PHE A 139 3.94 -0.47 -1.67
C PHE A 139 2.86 -0.14 -2.70
N ALA A 140 3.12 0.79 -3.61
CA ALA A 140 2.11 1.31 -4.53
C ALA A 140 2.12 0.62 -5.91
N GLY A 141 2.95 -0.42 -6.08
CA GLY A 141 3.16 -1.10 -7.36
C GLY A 141 3.65 -0.15 -8.45
N GLY A 142 4.41 0.86 -8.06
CA GLY A 142 4.72 2.02 -8.87
C GLY A 142 6.10 1.97 -9.52
N LYS A 143 6.33 2.93 -10.43
CA LYS A 143 7.58 3.09 -11.17
C LYS A 143 8.14 4.48 -10.91
N VAL A 144 9.46 4.54 -10.71
CA VAL A 144 10.21 5.79 -10.63
C VAL A 144 11.18 5.85 -11.80
N GLN A 145 11.03 6.85 -12.67
CA GLN A 145 11.85 6.98 -13.88
C GLN A 145 12.59 8.31 -13.86
N VAL A 146 13.91 8.25 -14.00
CA VAL A 146 14.76 9.43 -14.19
C VAL A 146 14.61 9.92 -15.64
N LEU A 147 14.55 11.23 -15.83
CA LEU A 147 14.28 11.86 -17.12
C LEU A 147 15.41 12.81 -17.52
N GLY A 148 15.74 12.82 -18.81
CA GLY A 148 16.71 13.75 -19.38
C GLY A 148 18.11 13.66 -18.77
N ALA A 149 18.69 14.81 -18.43
CA ALA A 149 20.07 14.91 -17.92
C ALA A 149 20.23 14.51 -16.44
N ALA A 150 19.14 14.20 -15.73
CA ALA A 150 19.22 13.77 -14.35
C ALA A 150 19.82 12.36 -14.26
N SER A 151 20.41 12.04 -13.12
CA SER A 151 20.85 10.70 -12.77
C SER A 151 20.38 10.32 -11.37
N ARG A 152 20.45 9.05 -11.00
CA ARG A 152 20.08 8.56 -9.67
C ARG A 152 21.15 7.63 -9.12
N SER A 153 21.45 7.80 -7.85
CA SER A 153 22.29 6.88 -7.06
C SER A 153 21.59 6.60 -5.73
N GLY A 154 21.26 5.33 -5.47
CA GLY A 154 20.38 4.96 -4.35
C GLY A 154 19.07 5.77 -4.33
N ASN A 155 18.82 6.49 -3.24
CA ASN A 155 17.64 7.35 -3.07
C ASN A 155 17.88 8.82 -3.43
N MET A 156 19.05 9.14 -4.01
CA MET A 156 19.45 10.50 -4.35
C MET A 156 19.32 10.74 -5.85
N PHE A 157 18.55 11.75 -6.24
CA PHE A 157 18.53 12.25 -7.61
C PHE A 157 19.56 13.37 -7.76
N VAL A 158 20.27 13.36 -8.88
CA VAL A 158 21.30 14.33 -9.22
C VAL A 158 20.89 15.05 -10.50
N PHE A 159 20.74 16.37 -10.40
CA PHE A 159 20.37 17.24 -11.51
C PHE A 159 21.57 18.15 -11.82
N PRO A 160 22.19 18.04 -13.01
CA PRO A 160 23.35 18.85 -13.35
C PRO A 160 22.97 20.34 -13.54
N GLN A 161 23.79 21.27 -13.03
CA GLN A 161 23.64 22.69 -13.33
C GLN A 161 23.89 22.91 -14.83
N VAL A 162 22.99 23.66 -15.45
CA VAL A 162 23.14 24.11 -16.84
C VAL A 162 23.44 25.60 -16.90
N LYS A 163 24.03 26.05 -18.02
CA LYS A 163 24.20 27.48 -18.26
C LYS A 163 22.85 28.20 -18.29
N GLY A 164 22.82 29.41 -17.77
CA GLY A 164 21.63 30.26 -17.68
C GLY A 164 21.39 30.77 -16.26
N GLY A 165 20.32 31.55 -16.10
CA GLY A 165 20.01 32.23 -14.84
C GLY A 165 20.75 33.56 -14.68
N ASP A 166 20.65 34.13 -13.49
CA ASP A 166 21.12 35.48 -13.15
C ASP A 166 22.00 35.50 -11.88
N TRP A 167 22.72 34.41 -11.64
CA TRP A 167 23.63 34.28 -10.50
C TRP A 167 24.68 35.41 -10.45
N ASN A 168 24.73 36.11 -9.32
CA ASN A 168 25.72 37.12 -9.01
C ASN A 168 26.68 36.60 -7.94
N ALA A 169 27.95 36.39 -8.30
CA ALA A 169 28.95 35.80 -7.42
C ALA A 169 29.34 36.72 -6.24
N GLN A 170 29.24 38.04 -6.41
CA GLN A 170 29.58 39.02 -5.39
C GLN A 170 28.51 39.10 -4.30
N SER A 171 27.24 39.20 -4.68
CA SER A 171 26.12 39.24 -3.73
C SER A 171 25.66 37.85 -3.30
N GLN A 172 26.09 36.80 -3.98
CA GLN A 172 25.69 35.40 -3.78
C GLN A 172 24.17 35.21 -3.82
N THR A 173 23.52 35.90 -4.76
CA THR A 173 22.08 35.84 -5.01
C THR A 173 21.81 35.63 -6.49
N GLY A 174 20.60 35.21 -6.81
CA GLY A 174 20.17 34.93 -8.19
C GLY A 174 19.65 33.52 -8.36
N THR A 175 19.29 33.20 -9.59
CA THR A 175 18.62 31.98 -10.02
C THR A 175 19.60 31.08 -10.74
N VAL A 176 19.60 29.81 -10.35
CA VAL A 176 20.49 28.79 -10.89
C VAL A 176 19.65 27.66 -11.47
N PRO A 177 19.72 27.40 -12.78
CA PRO A 177 18.97 26.32 -13.41
C PRO A 177 19.72 24.98 -13.37
N TYR A 178 18.97 23.92 -13.17
CA TYR A 178 19.40 22.53 -13.24
C TYR A 178 18.55 21.80 -14.28
N ALA A 179 19.13 20.83 -14.98
CA ALA A 179 18.44 20.09 -16.03
C ALA A 179 18.09 18.67 -15.60
N GLY A 180 17.10 18.08 -16.28
CA GLY A 180 16.65 16.73 -16.01
C GLY A 180 15.42 16.70 -15.13
N GLY A 181 14.94 15.50 -14.85
CA GLY A 181 13.70 15.32 -14.12
C GLY A 181 13.55 13.93 -13.54
N VAL A 182 12.42 13.72 -12.88
CA VAL A 182 11.97 12.40 -12.46
C VAL A 182 10.46 12.33 -12.57
N SER A 183 9.95 11.15 -12.90
CA SER A 183 8.54 10.83 -12.87
C SER A 183 8.24 9.64 -11.96
N PHE A 184 7.05 9.68 -11.38
CA PHE A 184 6.49 8.70 -10.46
C PHE A 184 5.12 8.29 -11.01
N GLU A 185 4.91 6.99 -11.13
CA GLU A 185 3.63 6.40 -11.48
C GLU A 185 3.27 5.34 -10.44
N ALA A 186 2.04 5.29 -9.97
CA ALA A 186 1.57 4.23 -9.06
C ALA A 186 0.05 4.03 -9.15
N HIS A 187 -0.46 2.96 -8.51
CA HIS A 187 -1.88 2.62 -8.48
C HIS A 187 -2.51 2.50 -9.89
N GLN A 188 -1.85 1.75 -10.78
CA GLN A 188 -2.33 1.53 -12.16
C GLN A 188 -2.58 2.85 -12.92
N GLY A 189 -1.70 3.83 -12.72
CA GLY A 189 -1.74 5.13 -13.41
C GLY A 189 -2.62 6.20 -12.75
N ALA A 190 -3.25 5.90 -11.61
CA ALA A 190 -4.01 6.89 -10.85
C ALA A 190 -3.12 7.94 -10.18
N LEU A 191 -1.92 7.56 -9.75
CA LEU A 191 -0.89 8.50 -9.31
C LEU A 191 0.08 8.74 -10.47
N GLN A 192 0.16 9.98 -10.92
CA GLN A 192 1.14 10.44 -11.90
C GLN A 192 1.73 11.78 -11.44
N LEU A 193 3.04 11.77 -11.19
CA LEU A 193 3.79 12.95 -10.77
C LEU A 193 5.08 13.04 -11.58
N SER A 194 5.39 14.22 -12.09
CA SER A 194 6.65 14.54 -12.75
C SER A 194 7.19 15.84 -12.18
N ILE A 195 8.51 15.88 -11.98
CA ILE A 195 9.24 17.06 -11.52
C ILE A 195 10.41 17.24 -12.48
N LEU A 196 10.38 18.32 -13.26
CA LEU A 196 11.37 18.58 -14.31
C LEU A 196 12.03 19.96 -14.12
N ASP A 197 13.28 20.04 -14.58
CA ASP A 197 14.11 21.23 -14.72
C ASP A 197 14.07 22.18 -13.50
N PRO A 198 14.55 21.71 -12.34
CA PRO A 198 14.57 22.52 -11.12
C PRO A 198 15.39 23.80 -11.29
N LYS A 199 14.93 24.89 -10.69
CA LYS A 199 15.67 26.15 -10.59
C LYS A 199 15.68 26.61 -9.15
N ILE A 200 16.84 26.93 -8.62
CA ILE A 200 16.99 27.46 -7.26
C ILE A 200 17.23 28.95 -7.34
N LYS A 201 16.32 29.75 -6.79
CA LYS A 201 16.50 31.20 -6.61
C LYS A 201 16.96 31.48 -5.20
N ILE A 202 18.22 31.89 -5.06
CA ILE A 202 18.81 32.32 -3.79
C ILE A 202 18.46 33.80 -3.59
N THR A 203 17.63 34.09 -2.60
CA THR A 203 17.14 35.45 -2.33
C THR A 203 17.98 36.18 -1.30
N GLY A 204 18.80 35.46 -0.54
CA GLY A 204 19.70 36.01 0.45
C GLY A 204 20.54 34.92 1.14
N PRO A 205 21.33 35.27 2.17
CA PRO A 205 22.32 34.37 2.77
C PRO A 205 21.71 33.15 3.50
N LYS A 206 20.41 33.21 3.84
CA LYS A 206 19.70 32.20 4.64
C LYS A 206 18.53 31.54 3.93
N ALA A 207 18.13 32.00 2.74
CA ALA A 207 16.91 31.57 2.10
C ALA A 207 17.06 31.41 0.60
N ALA A 208 16.49 30.34 0.08
CA ALA A 208 16.28 30.12 -1.34
C ALA A 208 14.91 29.47 -1.59
N VAL A 209 14.41 29.60 -2.82
CA VAL A 209 13.18 28.93 -3.27
C VAL A 209 13.52 28.07 -4.47
N MET A 210 13.10 26.81 -4.46
CA MET A 210 13.15 25.95 -5.63
C MET A 210 11.84 26.05 -6.41
N THR A 211 11.93 26.33 -7.70
CA THR A 211 10.83 26.19 -8.66
C THR A 211 11.12 25.01 -9.58
N ALA A 212 10.10 24.29 -10.02
CA ALA A 212 10.25 23.22 -11.01
C ALA A 212 9.00 23.15 -11.89
N THR A 213 9.10 22.46 -13.01
CA THR A 213 7.93 22.06 -13.81
C THR A 213 7.34 20.81 -13.17
N VAL A 214 6.22 20.96 -12.47
CA VAL A 214 5.52 19.87 -11.80
C VAL A 214 4.28 19.51 -12.62
N ASN A 215 4.19 18.29 -13.14
CA ASN A 215 3.10 17.85 -14.03
C ASN A 215 2.81 18.83 -15.18
N GLY A 216 3.89 19.30 -15.81
CA GLY A 216 3.82 20.25 -16.94
C GLY A 216 3.58 21.72 -16.55
N LYS A 217 3.41 22.03 -15.26
CA LYS A 217 3.22 23.40 -14.77
C LYS A 217 4.44 23.89 -14.00
N VAL A 218 5.02 25.03 -14.41
CA VAL A 218 6.09 25.70 -13.66
C VAL A 218 5.52 26.32 -12.39
N GLN A 219 6.05 25.95 -11.23
CA GLN A 219 5.60 26.48 -9.94
C GLN A 219 6.68 26.41 -8.85
N PRO A 220 6.56 27.22 -7.76
CA PRO A 220 7.34 27.04 -6.55
C PRO A 220 7.06 25.68 -5.91
N LEU A 221 8.14 24.95 -5.62
CA LEU A 221 8.09 23.58 -5.13
C LEU A 221 8.44 23.50 -3.65
N VAL A 222 9.62 23.98 -3.26
CA VAL A 222 10.06 23.97 -1.87
C VAL A 222 10.73 25.29 -1.46
N ASP A 223 10.54 25.66 -0.19
CA ASP A 223 11.38 26.63 0.48
C ASP A 223 12.63 25.93 1.01
N ILE A 224 13.79 26.54 0.77
CA ILE A 224 15.09 26.03 1.19
C ILE A 224 15.65 26.97 2.26
N ASP A 225 15.79 26.45 3.48
CA ASP A 225 16.48 27.12 4.58
C ASP A 225 17.99 26.84 4.49
N LEU A 226 18.75 27.88 4.18
CA LEU A 226 20.21 27.83 4.08
C LEU A 226 20.89 28.12 5.42
N SER A 227 20.16 28.55 6.46
CA SER A 227 20.75 28.98 7.73
C SER A 227 21.48 27.86 8.48
N ARG A 228 21.07 26.61 8.27
CA ARG A 228 21.66 25.40 8.86
C ARG A 228 22.48 24.57 7.87
N ALA A 229 22.57 25.00 6.62
CA ALA A 229 23.33 24.30 5.59
C ALA A 229 24.83 24.49 5.84
N THR A 230 25.63 23.45 5.56
CA THR A 230 27.09 23.60 5.54
C THR A 230 27.49 24.29 4.24
N LYS A 231 28.08 25.48 4.34
CA LYS A 231 28.50 26.28 3.19
C LYS A 231 30.01 26.21 2.99
N SER A 232 30.46 26.04 1.74
CA SER A 232 31.87 26.10 1.37
C SER A 232 32.07 26.79 0.03
N THR A 233 33.23 27.44 -0.15
CA THR A 233 33.63 28.06 -1.42
C THR A 233 34.82 27.30 -2.00
N GLY A 234 34.69 26.87 -3.26
CA GLY A 234 35.73 26.20 -4.03
C GLY A 234 36.83 27.15 -4.50
N LYS A 235 37.93 26.57 -5.00
CA LYS A 235 39.10 27.33 -5.44
C LYS A 235 38.81 28.24 -6.64
N ASN A 236 37.78 27.93 -7.44
CA ASN A 236 37.41 28.73 -8.62
C ASN A 236 36.14 29.58 -8.35
N GLY A 237 35.78 29.79 -7.08
CA GLY A 237 34.64 30.61 -6.70
C GLY A 237 33.29 29.89 -6.71
N GLU A 238 33.27 28.56 -6.90
CA GLU A 238 32.04 27.77 -6.77
C GLU A 238 31.54 27.81 -5.32
N VAL A 239 30.23 27.96 -5.11
CA VAL A 239 29.64 27.95 -3.76
C VAL A 239 28.77 26.72 -3.59
N THR A 240 29.03 25.94 -2.56
CA THR A 240 28.28 24.73 -2.23
C THR A 240 27.52 24.91 -0.93
N TRP A 241 26.25 24.50 -0.92
CA TRP A 241 25.45 24.30 0.28
C TRP A 241 25.14 22.81 0.41
N LYS A 242 25.43 22.23 1.58
CA LYS A 242 25.10 20.83 1.89
C LYS A 242 24.05 20.76 2.99
N LYS A 243 23.10 19.83 2.83
CA LYS A 243 22.03 19.52 3.79
C LYS A 243 21.17 20.75 4.15
N ALA A 244 20.83 21.57 3.17
CA ALA A 244 19.86 22.65 3.35
C ALA A 244 18.46 22.06 3.50
N THR A 245 17.70 22.46 4.52
CA THR A 245 16.38 21.88 4.75
C THR A 245 15.38 22.40 3.72
N ALA A 246 14.64 21.48 3.10
CA ALA A 246 13.56 21.78 2.16
C ALA A 246 12.20 21.54 2.81
N THR A 247 11.26 22.44 2.58
CA THR A 247 9.86 22.31 3.04
C THR A 247 8.89 22.58 1.90
N LEU A 248 7.85 21.76 1.80
CA LEU A 248 6.87 21.84 0.72
C LEU A 248 6.13 23.18 0.73
N ARG A 249 6.12 23.85 -0.41
CA ARG A 249 5.33 25.07 -0.56
C ARG A 249 3.87 24.77 -0.83
N ALA A 250 2.98 25.63 -0.37
CA ALA A 250 1.53 25.50 -0.53
C ALA A 250 1.12 25.35 -2.01
N GLU A 251 1.83 26.03 -2.90
CA GLU A 251 1.63 26.01 -4.35
C GLU A 251 1.82 24.61 -4.96
N SER A 252 2.60 23.73 -4.31
CA SER A 252 2.87 22.37 -4.79
C SER A 252 2.16 21.27 -4.03
N VAL A 253 1.40 21.57 -2.96
CA VAL A 253 0.62 20.58 -2.19
C VAL A 253 -0.31 19.76 -3.10
N VAL A 254 -0.91 20.38 -4.11
CA VAL A 254 -1.81 19.70 -5.06
C VAL A 254 -1.14 18.53 -5.79
N ALA A 255 0.15 18.66 -6.13
CA ALA A 255 0.87 17.61 -6.84
C ALA A 255 1.25 16.43 -5.93
N PHE A 256 1.36 16.68 -4.63
CA PHE A 256 1.80 15.71 -3.63
C PHE A 256 0.66 15.13 -2.78
N GLN A 257 -0.55 15.69 -2.91
CA GLN A 257 -1.86 15.28 -2.39
C GLN A 257 -1.92 15.04 -0.86
N ASN A 258 -1.19 14.04 -0.38
CA ASN A 258 -1.19 13.58 1.02
C ASN A 258 -0.22 14.36 1.93
N TYR A 259 0.46 15.39 1.42
CA TYR A 259 1.48 16.13 2.17
C TYR A 259 1.14 17.62 2.28
N PRO A 260 1.07 18.18 3.51
CA PRO A 260 0.68 19.57 3.73
C PRO A 260 1.79 20.56 3.38
N ALA A 261 1.44 21.83 3.25
CA ALA A 261 2.42 22.91 3.18
C ALA A 261 3.28 22.93 4.45
N GLY A 262 4.56 23.19 4.31
CA GLY A 262 5.54 23.10 5.39
C GLY A 262 6.02 21.68 5.70
N GLU A 263 5.48 20.64 5.03
CA GLU A 263 5.99 19.28 5.18
C GLU A 263 7.49 19.25 4.86
N LYS A 264 8.28 18.65 5.75
CA LYS A 264 9.72 18.53 5.54
C LYS A 264 9.99 17.50 4.45
N PHE A 265 10.65 17.95 3.39
CA PHE A 265 11.18 17.11 2.31
C PHE A 265 12.63 16.73 2.63
N ASP A 266 13.21 15.87 1.79
CA ASP A 266 14.62 15.50 1.95
C ASP A 266 15.50 16.75 1.82
N ASP A 267 16.54 16.83 2.65
CA ASP A 267 17.46 17.97 2.61
C ASP A 267 18.14 18.04 1.24
N VAL A 268 18.33 19.27 0.75
CA VAL A 268 18.90 19.58 -0.56
C VAL A 268 20.38 19.91 -0.40
N SER A 269 21.22 19.41 -1.31
CA SER A 269 22.60 19.87 -1.44
C SER A 269 22.85 20.34 -2.86
N PHE A 270 23.45 21.50 -3.04
CA PHE A 270 23.67 22.04 -4.38
C PHE A 270 24.93 22.90 -4.46
N THR A 271 25.54 22.93 -5.65
CA THR A 271 26.68 23.79 -5.97
C THR A 271 26.29 24.78 -7.07
N VAL A 272 26.83 25.99 -6.99
CA VAL A 272 26.64 27.07 -7.95
C VAL A 272 27.99 27.57 -8.44
N GLY A 273 28.14 27.71 -9.75
CA GLY A 273 29.31 28.35 -10.37
C GLY A 273 30.11 27.45 -11.31
N ALA A 274 29.57 26.29 -11.70
CA ALA A 274 30.24 25.33 -12.58
C ALA A 274 29.30 24.73 -13.65
N GLY A 275 28.33 25.53 -14.10
CA GLY A 275 27.36 25.12 -15.12
C GLY A 275 28.01 24.73 -16.45
N LYS A 276 27.54 23.63 -17.04
CA LYS A 276 27.99 23.14 -18.36
C LYS A 276 26.87 23.32 -19.40
N ASP A 277 27.21 23.20 -20.68
CA ASP A 277 26.20 23.17 -21.75
C ASP A 277 25.39 21.86 -21.62
N GLY A 278 24.08 21.98 -21.34
CA GLY A 278 23.17 20.84 -21.18
C GLY A 278 21.79 21.18 -21.76
N GLY A 279 21.21 20.23 -22.51
CA GLY A 279 19.92 20.40 -23.19
C GLY A 279 18.73 20.34 -22.25
N THR A 280 17.69 21.13 -22.54
CA THR A 280 16.38 21.10 -21.88
C THR A 280 15.64 19.79 -22.15
N THR A 281 14.87 19.30 -21.17
CA THR A 281 14.10 18.06 -21.33
C THR A 281 12.78 18.32 -22.05
N THR A 282 12.41 17.43 -22.99
CA THR A 282 11.07 17.41 -23.57
C THR A 282 10.19 16.45 -22.78
N PRO A 283 8.90 16.79 -22.53
CA PRO A 283 7.98 15.90 -21.84
C PRO A 283 7.84 14.58 -22.62
N VAL A 284 7.91 13.43 -21.94
CA VAL A 284 7.31 12.21 -22.48
C VAL A 284 5.80 12.36 -22.27
N PRO A 285 4.98 12.41 -23.34
CA PRO A 285 3.53 12.47 -23.19
C PRO A 285 3.04 11.21 -22.48
N PRO A 286 1.98 11.28 -21.66
CA PRO A 286 1.39 10.09 -21.07
C PRO A 286 1.00 9.12 -22.18
N THR A 287 1.47 7.87 -22.10
CA THR A 287 0.78 6.79 -22.80
C THR A 287 -0.60 6.68 -22.19
N LYS A 288 -1.57 7.28 -22.88
CA LYS A 288 -3.00 7.18 -22.59
C LYS A 288 -3.34 5.69 -22.45
N PRO A 289 -3.91 5.22 -21.33
CA PRO A 289 -4.50 3.90 -21.29
C PRO A 289 -5.58 3.86 -22.38
N VAL A 290 -5.46 2.93 -23.32
CA VAL A 290 -6.55 2.61 -24.24
C VAL A 290 -7.60 1.87 -23.41
N VAL A 291 -8.43 2.64 -22.71
CA VAL A 291 -9.72 2.13 -22.24
C VAL A 291 -10.60 2.07 -23.48
N LYS A 292 -10.81 0.87 -23.99
CA LYS A 292 -11.78 0.60 -25.05
C LYS A 292 -13.14 1.16 -24.60
N PRO A 293 -13.79 2.07 -25.34
CA PRO A 293 -15.08 2.63 -24.93
C PRO A 293 -16.10 1.50 -24.77
N LYS A 294 -16.61 1.32 -23.55
CA LYS A 294 -17.82 0.53 -23.33
C LYS A 294 -18.99 1.36 -23.89
N PRO A 295 -19.90 0.77 -24.69
CA PRO A 295 -20.95 1.52 -25.38
C PRO A 295 -21.80 2.33 -24.40
N GLN A 296 -21.86 3.64 -24.66
CA GLN A 296 -22.70 4.59 -23.97
C GLN A 296 -24.17 4.26 -24.31
N PRO A 297 -25.09 4.17 -23.34
CA PRO A 297 -26.51 4.14 -23.64
C PRO A 297 -26.87 5.43 -24.38
N ASN A 298 -27.37 5.31 -25.60
CA ASN A 298 -27.88 6.44 -26.37
C ASN A 298 -28.97 7.15 -25.56
N GLN A 299 -28.65 8.33 -25.03
CA GLN A 299 -29.68 9.26 -24.59
C GLN A 299 -30.16 10.05 -25.82
N LYS A 300 -31.45 9.88 -26.09
CA LYS A 300 -32.23 10.56 -27.13
C LYS A 300 -32.09 12.09 -26.95
N PRO A 301 -31.80 12.87 -28.02
CA PRO A 301 -31.77 14.32 -27.91
C PRO A 301 -33.17 14.85 -27.59
N ILE A 302 -33.30 15.60 -26.50
CA ILE A 302 -34.50 16.36 -26.18
C ILE A 302 -34.22 17.83 -26.46
N GLY A 303 -34.89 18.36 -27.49
CA GLY A 303 -35.31 19.76 -27.58
C GLY A 303 -34.27 20.80 -27.99
N THR A 304 -34.41 21.32 -29.21
CA THR A 304 -33.93 22.66 -29.59
C THR A 304 -34.67 23.72 -28.78
N SER A 305 -34.16 24.04 -27.59
CA SER A 305 -34.56 25.23 -26.84
C SER A 305 -33.40 26.21 -26.83
N ASN A 306 -33.66 27.48 -27.16
CA ASN A 306 -32.70 28.60 -27.02
C ASN A 306 -32.47 28.99 -25.53
N SER A 307 -32.85 28.14 -24.59
CA SER A 307 -32.70 28.37 -23.16
C SER A 307 -31.47 27.64 -22.62
N GLN A 308 -30.80 28.26 -21.65
CA GLN A 308 -29.70 27.65 -20.93
C GLN A 308 -30.13 26.32 -20.28
N GLN A 309 -29.37 25.24 -20.50
CA GLN A 309 -29.55 23.94 -19.86
C GLN A 309 -29.46 24.08 -18.34
N ALA A 310 -30.26 23.28 -17.63
CA ALA A 310 -30.22 23.21 -16.19
C ALA A 310 -28.85 22.71 -15.68
N GLY A 311 -28.33 23.37 -14.65
CA GLY A 311 -27.10 22.96 -13.99
C GLY A 311 -27.29 21.75 -13.07
N SER A 312 -26.19 21.05 -12.82
CA SER A 312 -26.17 19.85 -11.97
C SER A 312 -24.77 19.56 -11.46
N LEU A 313 -24.67 18.82 -10.36
CA LEU A 313 -23.43 18.30 -9.79
C LEU A 313 -23.54 16.77 -9.72
N SER A 314 -22.62 16.06 -10.33
CA SER A 314 -22.44 14.62 -10.23
C SER A 314 -21.23 14.30 -9.36
N TRP A 315 -21.45 13.70 -8.20
CA TRP A 315 -20.39 13.40 -7.24
C TRP A 315 -20.62 12.07 -6.52
N GLY A 316 -19.59 11.21 -6.49
CA GLY A 316 -19.64 9.93 -5.79
C GLY A 316 -19.45 10.04 -4.27
N ILE A 317 -19.00 11.20 -3.77
CA ILE A 317 -18.57 11.47 -2.40
C ILE A 317 -17.31 10.69 -2.03
N SER A 318 -17.39 9.37 -1.86
CA SER A 318 -16.23 8.50 -1.63
C SER A 318 -16.61 7.04 -1.82
N ALA A 319 -15.96 6.34 -2.76
CA ALA A 319 -16.13 4.91 -2.98
C ALA A 319 -15.77 4.11 -1.72
N GLY A 320 -14.59 4.36 -1.14
CA GLY A 320 -14.14 3.64 0.06
C GLY A 320 -15.04 3.88 1.27
N PHE A 321 -15.58 5.09 1.46
CA PHE A 321 -16.52 5.34 2.55
C PHE A 321 -17.89 4.69 2.31
N LYS A 322 -18.39 4.69 1.06
CA LYS A 322 -19.58 3.92 0.68
C LYS A 322 -19.40 2.45 1.05
N ASP A 323 -18.29 1.84 0.64
CA ASP A 323 -17.98 0.43 0.89
C ASP A 323 -17.83 0.12 2.39
N TYR A 324 -17.23 1.02 3.16
CA TYR A 324 -17.16 0.89 4.61
C TYR A 324 -18.53 0.92 5.27
N VAL A 325 -19.37 1.90 4.88
CA VAL A 325 -20.70 2.11 5.43
C VAL A 325 -21.63 0.96 5.11
N THR A 326 -21.69 0.53 3.85
CA THR A 326 -22.54 -0.59 3.40
C THR A 326 -21.90 -1.96 3.70
N GLY A 327 -20.61 -1.97 4.00
CA GLY A 327 -19.85 -3.14 4.40
C GLY A 327 -20.24 -3.70 5.75
N ARG A 328 -19.71 -4.89 6.05
CA ARG A 328 -20.05 -5.66 7.25
C ARG A 328 -19.52 -5.07 8.56
N ILE A 329 -18.62 -4.08 8.49
CA ILE A 329 -18.09 -3.37 9.66
C ILE A 329 -19.13 -2.37 10.16
N ALA A 330 -19.51 -1.38 9.33
CA ALA A 330 -20.47 -0.37 9.75
C ALA A 330 -21.93 -0.87 9.66
N LYS A 331 -22.24 -1.88 8.83
CA LYS A 331 -23.58 -2.47 8.66
C LYS A 331 -24.66 -1.40 8.44
N GLY A 332 -24.27 -0.39 7.71
CA GLY A 332 -24.97 0.85 7.54
C GLY A 332 -25.89 0.89 6.34
N ALA A 333 -26.48 2.07 6.13
CA ALA A 333 -27.29 2.37 4.97
C ALA A 333 -26.95 3.76 4.45
N ILE A 334 -27.17 3.95 3.16
CA ILE A 334 -27.06 5.26 2.52
C ILE A 334 -28.46 5.68 2.09
N SER A 335 -28.92 6.82 2.59
CA SER A 335 -30.17 7.43 2.16
C SER A 335 -29.92 8.71 1.36
N THR A 336 -30.82 9.00 0.44
CA THR A 336 -30.81 10.23 -0.35
C THR A 336 -32.15 10.94 -0.28
N ASN A 337 -32.14 12.25 -0.44
CA ASN A 337 -33.35 13.07 -0.57
C ASN A 337 -33.07 14.22 -1.53
N GLY A 338 -33.85 14.37 -2.61
CA GLY A 338 -33.66 15.43 -3.59
C GLY A 338 -32.46 15.23 -4.52
N VAL A 339 -31.91 14.01 -4.59
CA VAL A 339 -30.71 13.67 -5.37
C VAL A 339 -30.97 12.48 -6.29
N GLY A 340 -30.58 12.60 -7.56
CA GLY A 340 -30.63 11.51 -8.53
C GLY A 340 -29.45 10.55 -8.36
N SER A 341 -29.51 9.38 -9.01
CA SER A 341 -28.36 8.45 -9.04
C SER A 341 -28.14 7.92 -10.45
N SER A 342 -26.88 7.95 -10.90
CA SER A 342 -26.45 7.44 -12.21
C SER A 342 -25.00 7.00 -12.13
N GLY A 343 -24.69 5.80 -12.65
CA GLY A 343 -23.31 5.32 -12.80
C GLY A 343 -22.48 5.28 -11.50
N GLY A 344 -23.11 5.13 -10.33
CA GLY A 344 -22.43 5.11 -9.03
C GLY A 344 -22.15 6.48 -8.40
N ALA A 345 -22.59 7.57 -9.04
CA ALA A 345 -22.53 8.94 -8.53
C ALA A 345 -23.93 9.48 -8.18
N TYR A 346 -23.96 10.49 -7.32
CA TYR A 346 -25.14 11.23 -6.92
C TYR A 346 -25.28 12.51 -7.74
N THR A 347 -26.44 12.74 -8.33
CA THR A 347 -26.74 13.90 -9.17
C THR A 347 -27.57 14.92 -8.39
N PHE A 348 -26.92 15.97 -7.90
CA PHE A 348 -27.53 17.10 -7.20
C PHE A 348 -27.99 18.14 -8.23
N PRO A 349 -29.29 18.50 -8.28
CA PRO A 349 -29.76 19.58 -9.13
C PRO A 349 -29.23 20.94 -8.66
N GLN A 350 -28.87 21.83 -9.60
CA GLN A 350 -28.51 23.21 -9.25
C GLN A 350 -29.73 23.92 -8.65
N ALA A 351 -29.55 24.51 -7.48
CA ALA A 351 -30.56 25.28 -6.77
C ALA A 351 -30.55 26.75 -7.21
N ASP A 352 -31.61 27.46 -6.88
CA ASP A 352 -31.62 28.92 -6.96
C ASP A 352 -30.60 29.52 -5.98
N GLY A 353 -30.02 30.67 -6.36
CA GLY A 353 -29.04 31.40 -5.54
C GLY A 353 -27.58 31.16 -5.91
N GLY A 354 -26.68 31.82 -5.17
CA GLY A 354 -25.25 31.90 -5.50
C GLY A 354 -24.86 33.27 -6.05
N SER A 355 -23.60 33.39 -6.47
CA SER A 355 -22.98 34.67 -6.87
C SER A 355 -22.20 34.52 -8.17
N TRP A 356 -22.70 33.70 -9.08
CA TRP A 356 -22.02 33.36 -10.32
C TRP A 356 -21.85 34.57 -11.25
N ASP A 357 -20.61 34.87 -11.61
CA ASP A 357 -20.28 35.80 -12.68
C ASP A 357 -20.04 35.02 -13.99
N ALA A 358 -20.98 35.14 -14.92
CA ALA A 358 -20.92 34.43 -16.20
C ALA A 358 -19.75 34.87 -17.10
N LYS A 359 -19.29 36.12 -16.98
CA LYS A 359 -18.15 36.65 -17.78
C LYS A 359 -16.82 36.17 -17.21
N ALA A 360 -16.65 36.29 -15.89
CA ALA A 360 -15.43 35.85 -15.21
C ALA A 360 -15.37 34.33 -15.03
N GLN A 361 -16.52 33.64 -15.10
CA GLN A 361 -16.70 32.22 -14.81
C GLN A 361 -16.18 31.86 -13.41
N THR A 362 -16.52 32.72 -12.44
CA THR A 362 -16.18 32.60 -11.02
C THR A 362 -17.41 32.87 -10.16
N GLY A 363 -17.32 32.54 -8.87
CA GLY A 363 -18.40 32.74 -7.90
C GLY A 363 -18.99 31.43 -7.39
N SER A 364 -20.03 31.58 -6.58
CA SER A 364 -20.68 30.45 -5.89
C SER A 364 -21.87 29.91 -6.68
N VAL A 365 -22.02 28.59 -6.69
CA VAL A 365 -23.13 27.85 -7.30
C VAL A 365 -23.65 26.86 -6.27
N GLN A 366 -24.96 26.92 -6.02
CA GLN A 366 -25.60 26.08 -5.00
C GLN A 366 -26.27 24.90 -5.67
N PHE A 367 -26.21 23.75 -5.02
CA PHE A 367 -26.91 22.53 -5.40
C PHE A 367 -27.79 22.10 -4.25
N SER A 368 -28.95 21.52 -4.55
CA SER A 368 -29.88 21.02 -3.55
C SER A 368 -29.81 19.51 -3.42
N GLY A 369 -30.19 19.01 -2.25
CA GLY A 369 -30.33 17.59 -1.97
C GLY A 369 -29.32 17.08 -0.95
N VAL A 370 -29.57 15.90 -0.43
CA VAL A 370 -28.85 15.32 0.69
C VAL A 370 -28.52 13.86 0.40
N VAL A 371 -27.29 13.46 0.77
CA VAL A 371 -26.88 12.07 0.89
C VAL A 371 -26.43 11.84 2.34
N THR A 372 -27.05 10.89 3.02
CA THR A 372 -26.77 10.56 4.42
C THR A 372 -26.25 9.13 4.52
N PHE A 373 -25.09 8.98 5.14
CA PHE A 373 -24.48 7.72 5.49
C PHE A 373 -24.78 7.43 6.96
N THR A 374 -25.37 6.27 7.24
CA THR A 374 -25.61 5.78 8.59
C THR A 374 -24.87 4.48 8.79
N GLY A 375 -24.27 4.23 9.95
CA GLY A 375 -23.54 3.01 10.26
C GLY A 375 -23.38 2.81 11.77
N HIS A 376 -22.81 1.68 12.18
CA HIS A 376 -22.58 1.30 13.58
C HIS A 376 -23.83 1.44 14.45
N LYS A 377 -24.96 0.92 13.95
CA LYS A 377 -26.28 1.02 14.63
C LYS A 377 -26.68 2.48 14.95
N GLY A 378 -26.29 3.43 14.10
CA GLY A 378 -26.62 4.86 14.21
C GLY A 378 -25.52 5.72 14.84
N LEU A 379 -24.44 5.12 15.38
CA LEU A 379 -23.30 5.86 15.94
C LEU A 379 -22.49 6.62 14.89
N LEU A 380 -22.52 6.14 13.65
CA LEU A 380 -22.01 6.87 12.50
C LEU A 380 -23.20 7.48 11.76
N THR A 381 -23.28 8.81 11.71
CA THR A 381 -24.23 9.53 10.87
C THR A 381 -23.52 10.72 10.23
N GLU A 382 -23.28 10.65 8.93
CA GLU A 382 -22.57 11.68 8.16
C GLU A 382 -23.46 12.10 6.99
N SER A 383 -23.75 13.39 6.86
CA SER A 383 -24.63 13.90 5.80
C SER A 383 -23.91 14.93 4.93
N PHE A 384 -23.99 14.74 3.62
CA PHE A 384 -23.52 15.67 2.61
C PHE A 384 -24.75 16.33 1.99
N ALA A 385 -25.11 17.48 2.55
CA ALA A 385 -26.29 18.25 2.21
C ALA A 385 -25.95 19.53 1.46
N ASN A 386 -26.81 19.88 0.51
CA ASN A 386 -26.84 21.14 -0.25
C ASN A 386 -25.45 21.64 -0.65
N PRO A 387 -24.73 20.91 -1.52
CA PRO A 387 -23.36 21.26 -1.85
C PRO A 387 -23.27 22.66 -2.46
N VAL A 388 -22.26 23.42 -2.06
CA VAL A 388 -21.93 24.71 -2.65
C VAL A 388 -20.57 24.63 -3.29
N VAL A 389 -20.50 24.82 -4.60
CA VAL A 389 -19.23 24.97 -5.33
C VAL A 389 -18.89 26.45 -5.41
N ASN A 390 -17.69 26.83 -4.99
CA ASN A 390 -17.17 28.18 -5.13
C ASN A 390 -15.96 28.18 -6.06
N VAL A 391 -16.11 28.73 -7.25
CA VAL A 391 -15.04 28.86 -8.24
C VAL A 391 -14.30 30.17 -8.00
N THR A 392 -13.03 30.09 -7.60
CA THR A 392 -12.21 31.28 -7.31
C THR A 392 -11.34 31.68 -8.50
N SER A 393 -10.99 30.73 -9.36
CA SER A 393 -10.25 30.98 -10.60
C SER A 393 -10.53 29.91 -11.64
N ALA A 394 -9.96 30.07 -12.84
CA ALA A 394 -10.03 29.06 -13.90
C ALA A 394 -9.47 27.67 -13.47
N THR A 395 -8.62 27.62 -12.45
CA THR A 395 -7.93 26.39 -12.02
C THR A 395 -8.24 25.94 -10.60
N SER A 396 -8.95 26.77 -9.82
CA SER A 396 -9.17 26.53 -8.40
C SER A 396 -10.59 26.84 -7.97
N GLY A 397 -11.09 26.05 -7.03
CA GLY A 397 -12.31 26.31 -6.31
C GLY A 397 -12.39 25.46 -5.06
N THR A 398 -13.55 25.50 -4.42
CA THR A 398 -13.88 24.61 -3.30
C THR A 398 -15.28 24.04 -3.47
N ILE A 399 -15.53 22.90 -2.84
CA ILE A 399 -16.89 22.40 -2.61
C ILE A 399 -17.12 22.30 -1.11
N THR A 400 -18.23 22.83 -0.64
CA THR A 400 -18.68 22.70 0.74
C THR A 400 -19.94 21.85 0.80
N ALA A 401 -19.95 20.78 1.59
CA ALA A 401 -21.10 19.92 1.81
C ALA A 401 -21.02 19.30 3.20
N GLY A 402 -22.15 19.26 3.93
CA GLY A 402 -22.16 18.64 5.26
C GLY A 402 -21.28 19.32 6.30
N GLY A 403 -21.07 20.64 6.18
CA GLY A 403 -20.17 21.41 7.06
C GLY A 403 -18.67 21.22 6.77
N ARG A 404 -18.31 20.41 5.77
CA ARG A 404 -16.94 20.19 5.33
C ARG A 404 -16.65 20.96 4.05
N THR A 405 -15.40 21.39 3.88
CA THR A 405 -14.93 22.06 2.66
C THR A 405 -13.75 21.30 2.07
N PHE A 406 -13.82 21.01 0.78
CA PHE A 406 -12.79 20.31 0.01
C PHE A 406 -12.26 21.23 -1.10
N GLY A 407 -10.97 21.11 -1.42
CA GLY A 407 -10.37 21.85 -2.53
C GLY A 407 -10.70 21.20 -3.87
N LEU A 408 -10.95 22.01 -4.90
CA LEU A 408 -11.18 21.54 -6.27
C LEU A 408 -10.01 21.94 -7.17
N ASN A 409 -9.44 20.96 -7.86
CA ASN A 409 -8.47 21.21 -8.92
C ASN A 409 -9.17 21.33 -10.28
N LEU A 410 -9.73 22.51 -10.55
CA LEU A 410 -10.44 22.78 -11.81
C LEU A 410 -9.50 22.76 -13.02
N GLY A 411 -8.20 23.00 -12.81
CA GLY A 411 -7.21 23.01 -13.88
C GLY A 411 -6.87 21.62 -14.43
N ALA A 412 -7.12 20.58 -13.65
CA ALA A 412 -6.97 19.18 -14.09
C ALA A 412 -8.24 18.60 -14.72
N ALA A 413 -9.36 19.34 -14.68
CA ALA A 413 -10.63 18.91 -15.23
C ALA A 413 -10.76 19.29 -16.71
N SER A 414 -11.57 18.54 -17.45
CA SER A 414 -12.03 18.99 -18.76
C SER A 414 -13.09 20.07 -18.58
N LYS A 415 -12.97 21.19 -19.31
CA LYS A 415 -13.93 22.30 -19.25
C LYS A 415 -14.56 22.54 -20.61
N THR A 416 -15.88 22.70 -20.64
CA THR A 416 -16.63 23.09 -21.84
C THR A 416 -17.56 24.26 -21.54
N VAL A 417 -17.83 25.07 -22.57
CA VAL A 417 -18.82 26.14 -22.54
C VAL A 417 -19.87 25.84 -23.60
N GLY A 418 -21.13 25.73 -23.18
CA GLY A 418 -22.27 25.46 -24.06
C GLY A 418 -22.65 26.67 -24.90
N ALA A 419 -23.43 26.44 -25.96
CA ALA A 419 -23.89 27.50 -26.87
C ALA A 419 -24.73 28.57 -26.17
N ASN A 420 -25.36 28.25 -25.03
CA ASN A 420 -26.20 29.16 -24.25
C ASN A 420 -25.52 29.59 -22.94
N GLY A 421 -24.19 29.45 -22.83
CA GLY A 421 -23.37 29.99 -21.73
C GLY A 421 -23.24 29.09 -20.50
N GLU A 422 -23.71 27.85 -20.56
CA GLU A 422 -23.44 26.84 -19.54
C GLU A 422 -21.96 26.54 -19.45
N VAL A 423 -21.44 26.31 -18.25
CA VAL A 423 -20.04 25.93 -18.06
C VAL A 423 -19.97 24.61 -17.34
N THR A 424 -19.37 23.61 -17.97
CA THR A 424 -19.24 22.26 -17.39
C THR A 424 -17.79 21.94 -17.12
N TRP A 425 -17.52 21.49 -15.90
CA TRP A 425 -16.27 20.81 -15.54
C TRP A 425 -16.53 19.32 -15.35
N SER A 426 -15.71 18.49 -15.97
CA SER A 426 -15.82 17.03 -15.92
C SER A 426 -14.57 16.40 -15.32
N GLY A 427 -14.76 15.50 -14.35
CA GLY A 427 -13.68 14.74 -13.72
C GLY A 427 -12.77 15.59 -12.85
N VAL A 428 -13.31 16.60 -12.17
CA VAL A 428 -12.61 17.49 -11.23
C VAL A 428 -12.06 16.67 -10.07
N PRO A 429 -10.73 16.60 -9.88
CA PRO A 429 -10.16 16.02 -8.68
C PRO A 429 -10.55 16.84 -7.45
N VAL A 430 -10.93 16.14 -6.38
CA VAL A 430 -11.33 16.71 -5.10
C VAL A 430 -10.27 16.38 -4.05
N ASN A 431 -9.70 17.41 -3.43
CA ASN A 431 -8.65 17.27 -2.43
C ASN A 431 -9.26 17.11 -1.03
N GLY A 432 -8.90 16.03 -0.35
CA GLY A 432 -9.23 15.80 1.05
C GLY A 432 -9.55 14.34 1.34
N VAL A 433 -9.91 14.09 2.60
CA VAL A 433 -10.30 12.77 3.09
C VAL A 433 -11.56 12.87 3.95
N ILE A 434 -12.33 11.79 3.98
CA ILE A 434 -13.44 11.59 4.92
C ILE A 434 -12.94 10.62 6.00
N SER A 435 -12.95 11.03 7.25
CA SER A 435 -12.64 10.14 8.37
C SER A 435 -13.94 9.48 8.83
N GLY A 436 -13.99 8.15 8.78
CA GLY A 436 -15.17 7.39 9.24
C GLY A 436 -15.05 6.99 10.70
N GLY A 437 -15.47 7.84 11.64
CA GLY A 437 -15.72 7.42 13.03
C GLY A 437 -15.35 8.43 14.12
N GLY A 438 -16.39 9.01 14.74
CA GLY A 438 -16.39 9.41 16.14
C GLY A 438 -15.91 10.81 16.50
N SER A 439 -16.67 11.86 16.13
CA SER A 439 -16.58 13.13 16.87
C SER A 439 -17.48 13.06 18.11
N SER A 440 -17.00 12.39 19.15
CA SER A 440 -17.48 12.54 20.53
C SER A 440 -16.46 11.89 21.47
N GLY A 441 -15.84 12.71 22.31
CA GLY A 441 -14.60 12.40 23.00
C GLY A 441 -14.57 11.11 23.80
N SER A 442 -13.65 10.22 23.42
CA SER A 442 -12.78 9.44 24.31
C SER A 442 -11.94 8.49 23.45
N GLY A 443 -10.73 8.90 23.07
CA GLY A 443 -9.57 8.03 22.79
C GLY A 443 -9.65 6.86 21.78
N ALA A 444 -10.74 6.62 21.07
CA ALA A 444 -10.85 5.49 20.15
C ALA A 444 -10.43 5.86 18.72
N ALA A 445 -9.14 5.72 18.42
CA ALA A 445 -8.60 5.74 17.06
C ALA A 445 -9.03 4.46 16.32
N GLY A 446 -10.20 4.48 15.68
CA GLY A 446 -10.72 3.33 14.90
C GLY A 446 -11.32 3.70 13.54
N GLY A 447 -11.30 4.97 13.15
CA GLY A 447 -11.87 5.42 11.89
C GLY A 447 -10.86 5.50 10.76
N GLY A 448 -11.09 4.73 9.69
CA GLY A 448 -10.30 4.80 8.46
C GLY A 448 -10.39 6.19 7.80
N SER A 449 -9.32 6.57 7.09
CA SER A 449 -9.29 7.77 6.25
C SER A 449 -9.60 7.38 4.82
N PHE A 450 -10.70 7.88 4.27
CA PHE A 450 -11.19 7.54 2.93
C PHE A 450 -10.94 8.68 1.95
N GLY A 451 -10.39 8.40 0.77
CA GLY A 451 -10.25 9.39 -0.29
C GLY A 451 -11.60 9.90 -0.78
N VAL A 452 -11.62 11.11 -1.32
CA VAL A 452 -12.84 11.75 -1.85
C VAL A 452 -12.91 11.54 -3.36
N ASP A 453 -14.07 11.11 -3.87
CA ASP A 453 -14.26 10.84 -5.29
C ASP A 453 -14.19 12.14 -6.11
N PRO A 454 -13.64 12.10 -7.34
CA PRO A 454 -13.74 13.24 -8.27
C PRO A 454 -15.20 13.56 -8.60
N LEU A 455 -15.46 14.80 -9.02
CA LEU A 455 -16.80 15.28 -9.33
C LEU A 455 -16.87 15.91 -10.72
N SER A 456 -18.08 16.03 -11.25
CA SER A 456 -18.37 16.80 -12.46
C SER A 456 -19.53 17.74 -12.15
N PHE A 457 -19.49 18.98 -12.62
CA PHE A 457 -20.59 19.91 -12.42
C PHE A 457 -20.78 20.84 -13.61
N THR A 458 -22.04 21.19 -13.85
CA THR A 458 -22.47 22.18 -14.84
C THR A 458 -23.08 23.35 -14.10
N VAL A 459 -22.57 24.54 -14.37
CA VAL A 459 -23.21 25.81 -14.03
C VAL A 459 -24.11 26.19 -15.19
N GLY A 460 -25.41 26.18 -14.94
CA GLY A 460 -26.44 26.48 -15.93
C GLY A 460 -27.60 27.22 -15.29
N ALA A 461 -28.81 27.02 -15.83
CA ALA A 461 -30.02 27.52 -15.19
C ALA A 461 -30.34 26.71 -13.91
N PRO A 462 -31.01 27.30 -12.90
CA PRO A 462 -31.55 26.54 -11.79
C PRO A 462 -32.42 25.37 -12.28
N SER A 463 -32.19 24.20 -11.72
CA SER A 463 -32.90 22.98 -12.12
C SER A 463 -34.23 22.87 -11.39
N ARG A 464 -35.30 22.54 -12.13
CA ARG A 464 -36.62 22.24 -11.55
C ARG A 464 -36.86 20.74 -11.35
N VAL A 465 -35.86 19.92 -11.66
CA VAL A 465 -35.94 18.46 -11.48
C VAL A 465 -36.01 18.17 -9.98
N GLN A 466 -37.04 17.43 -9.57
CA GLN A 466 -37.23 16.95 -8.22
C GLN A 466 -36.97 15.44 -8.18
N TYR A 467 -36.10 15.00 -7.29
CA TYR A 467 -35.88 13.58 -7.02
C TYR A 467 -36.52 13.21 -5.68
N GLY A 468 -37.18 12.05 -5.63
CA GLY A 468 -37.74 11.52 -4.40
C GLY A 468 -36.66 11.08 -3.40
N SER A 469 -37.09 10.64 -2.22
CA SER A 469 -36.18 10.03 -1.25
C SER A 469 -35.95 8.55 -1.57
N THR A 470 -34.70 8.08 -1.42
CA THR A 470 -34.36 6.66 -1.54
C THR A 470 -33.52 6.24 -0.35
N THR A 471 -33.63 4.98 0.06
CA THR A 471 -32.74 4.37 1.05
C THR A 471 -32.19 3.09 0.46
N LYS A 472 -30.86 2.99 0.38
CA LYS A 472 -30.14 1.81 -0.09
C LYS A 472 -29.49 1.12 1.10
N THR A 473 -30.01 -0.03 1.47
CA THR A 473 -29.44 -0.92 2.48
C THR A 473 -28.75 -2.08 1.77
N GLU A 474 -27.69 -1.80 1.01
CA GLU A 474 -26.87 -2.87 0.43
C GLU A 474 -25.92 -3.40 1.50
N GLN A 475 -26.43 -4.13 2.48
CA GLN A 475 -25.56 -4.95 3.31
C GLN A 475 -24.97 -6.04 2.43
N LYS A 476 -23.64 -6.08 2.27
CA LYS A 476 -22.96 -7.16 1.55
C LYS A 476 -23.36 -8.49 2.20
N ALA A 477 -24.21 -9.27 1.52
CA ALA A 477 -24.77 -10.51 2.03
C ALA A 477 -23.68 -11.43 2.59
N ALA A 478 -23.97 -12.16 3.67
CA ALA A 478 -23.05 -13.15 4.24
C ALA A 478 -22.55 -14.10 3.14
N ARG A 479 -21.27 -14.48 3.18
CA ARG A 479 -20.72 -15.44 2.21
C ARG A 479 -21.37 -16.79 2.56
N VAL A 480 -21.80 -17.53 1.55
CA VAL A 480 -22.37 -18.87 1.71
C VAL A 480 -21.32 -19.87 1.21
N ALA A 481 -21.10 -20.95 1.95
CA ALA A 481 -20.18 -21.99 1.54
C ALA A 481 -20.60 -22.58 0.18
N ALA A 482 -19.63 -22.77 -0.71
CA ALA A 482 -19.88 -23.48 -1.95
C ALA A 482 -20.38 -24.93 -1.68
N PRO A 483 -21.24 -25.49 -2.56
CA PRO A 483 -21.78 -26.83 -2.36
C PRO A 483 -20.74 -27.95 -2.57
N THR A 484 -19.65 -27.66 -3.26
CA THR A 484 -18.49 -28.55 -3.48
C THR A 484 -17.20 -27.76 -3.30
N PRO A 485 -16.07 -28.40 -2.95
CA PRO A 485 -14.81 -27.69 -2.74
C PRO A 485 -14.41 -26.87 -3.98
N PRO A 486 -14.32 -25.52 -3.89
CA PRO A 486 -13.94 -24.70 -5.03
C PRO A 486 -12.45 -24.80 -5.37
N ALA A 487 -11.63 -25.26 -4.42
CA ALA A 487 -10.21 -25.53 -4.60
C ALA A 487 -9.79 -26.72 -3.73
N THR A 488 -8.79 -27.47 -4.18
CA THR A 488 -8.14 -28.57 -3.43
C THR A 488 -6.67 -28.29 -3.14
N THR A 489 -6.14 -27.18 -3.66
CA THR A 489 -4.75 -26.72 -3.53
C THR A 489 -4.71 -25.22 -3.19
N GLY A 490 -3.59 -24.74 -2.66
CA GLY A 490 -3.40 -23.33 -2.25
C GLY A 490 -3.38 -23.11 -0.74
N ILE A 491 -3.84 -24.07 0.07
CA ILE A 491 -3.63 -24.08 1.52
C ILE A 491 -2.37 -24.89 1.87
N ARG A 492 -1.50 -24.30 2.69
CA ARG A 492 -0.40 -24.98 3.36
C ARG A 492 -0.82 -25.37 4.78
N VAL A 493 -1.07 -26.66 4.99
CA VAL A 493 -1.35 -27.21 6.31
C VAL A 493 -0.07 -27.22 7.15
N ILE A 494 -0.12 -26.58 8.32
CA ILE A 494 1.02 -26.44 9.25
C ILE A 494 0.98 -27.58 10.27
N THR A 495 -0.21 -27.99 10.71
CA THR A 495 -0.38 -29.13 11.61
C THR A 495 0.13 -30.43 10.96
N PRO A 496 1.01 -31.20 11.63
CA PRO A 496 1.47 -32.49 11.12
C PRO A 496 0.33 -33.47 10.85
N ALA A 497 0.40 -34.23 9.76
CA ALA A 497 -0.69 -35.12 9.32
C ALA A 497 -1.09 -36.17 10.37
N ASP A 498 -0.16 -36.64 11.21
CA ASP A 498 -0.44 -37.60 12.29
C ASP A 498 -1.15 -36.98 13.51
N LYS A 499 -1.31 -35.65 13.54
CA LYS A 499 -2.00 -34.90 14.60
C LYS A 499 -3.39 -34.42 14.20
N ILE A 500 -3.77 -34.60 12.93
CA ILE A 500 -5.09 -34.24 12.43
C ILE A 500 -6.07 -35.35 12.84
N VAL A 501 -6.75 -35.16 13.96
CA VAL A 501 -7.69 -36.13 14.56
C VAL A 501 -9.04 -35.47 14.84
N PRO A 502 -10.13 -36.25 15.01
CA PRO A 502 -11.41 -35.72 15.44
C PRO A 502 -11.32 -34.93 16.76
N GLY A 503 -11.87 -33.72 16.77
CA GLY A 503 -11.78 -32.77 17.89
C GLY A 503 -10.40 -32.14 18.09
N GLY A 504 -9.46 -32.36 17.16
CA GLY A 504 -8.10 -31.84 17.21
C GLY A 504 -8.00 -30.41 16.66
N GLU A 505 -7.01 -29.66 17.10
CA GLU A 505 -6.67 -28.35 16.52
C GLU A 505 -5.91 -28.54 15.20
N ILE A 506 -6.28 -27.76 14.19
CA ILE A 506 -5.61 -27.66 12.91
C ILE A 506 -5.22 -26.22 12.65
N GLU A 507 -3.99 -26.04 12.19
CA GLU A 507 -3.41 -24.79 11.75
C GLU A 507 -3.02 -24.89 10.28
N PHE A 508 -3.33 -23.86 9.51
CA PHE A 508 -2.90 -23.74 8.13
C PHE A 508 -2.79 -22.28 7.68
N ALA A 509 -2.12 -22.06 6.56
CA ALA A 509 -1.98 -20.74 5.94
C ALA A 509 -2.19 -20.78 4.43
N ALA A 510 -2.68 -19.69 3.86
CA ALA A 510 -2.83 -19.52 2.41
C ALA A 510 -2.64 -18.05 1.99
N PRO A 511 -1.78 -17.78 1.00
CA PRO A 511 -1.62 -16.45 0.41
C PRO A 511 -2.63 -16.21 -0.73
N GLY A 512 -2.66 -14.98 -1.25
CA GLY A 512 -3.40 -14.64 -2.48
C GLY A 512 -4.76 -13.98 -2.27
N PHE A 513 -5.13 -13.70 -1.01
CA PHE A 513 -6.35 -12.98 -0.67
C PHE A 513 -6.15 -11.46 -0.77
N GLU A 514 -7.24 -10.69 -0.73
CA GLU A 514 -7.11 -9.23 -0.71
C GLU A 514 -6.42 -8.78 0.59
N VAL A 515 -5.64 -7.71 0.53
CA VAL A 515 -4.96 -7.16 1.71
C VAL A 515 -6.00 -6.76 2.76
N ASP A 516 -5.78 -7.18 4.00
CA ASP A 516 -6.68 -6.96 5.15
C ASP A 516 -8.12 -7.51 4.95
N GLU A 517 -8.30 -8.44 4.02
CA GLU A 517 -9.60 -9.06 3.76
C GLU A 517 -10.18 -9.72 5.02
N ARG A 518 -11.50 -9.60 5.19
CA ARG A 518 -12.24 -10.20 6.30
C ARG A 518 -13.38 -11.06 5.79
N ASP A 519 -13.92 -11.85 6.71
CA ASP A 519 -15.06 -12.72 6.51
C ASP A 519 -14.84 -13.79 5.43
N ILE A 520 -13.63 -14.32 5.40
CA ILE A 520 -13.25 -15.46 4.57
C ILE A 520 -13.84 -16.70 5.24
N LEU A 521 -14.56 -17.53 4.48
CA LEU A 521 -15.11 -18.76 5.04
C LEU A 521 -14.01 -19.81 5.13
N VAL A 522 -13.89 -20.46 6.28
CA VAL A 522 -13.19 -21.73 6.42
C VAL A 522 -14.21 -22.84 6.34
N VAL A 523 -14.13 -23.68 5.31
CA VAL A 523 -15.13 -24.73 5.06
C VAL A 523 -14.42 -26.07 4.94
N LEU A 524 -14.89 -27.03 5.73
CA LEU A 524 -14.51 -28.43 5.64
C LEU A 524 -15.57 -29.19 4.83
N TYR A 525 -15.11 -30.02 3.90
CA TYR A 525 -15.96 -30.81 3.01
C TYR A 525 -15.88 -32.29 3.33
N SER A 526 -16.97 -32.75 3.96
CA SER A 526 -17.51 -34.12 3.95
C SER A 526 -18.97 -34.02 3.52
N ASP A 527 -19.77 -33.31 4.32
CA ASP A 527 -20.78 -32.33 3.89
C ASP A 527 -20.20 -30.93 4.17
N PRO A 528 -20.62 -29.84 3.49
CA PRO A 528 -20.01 -28.52 3.69
C PRO A 528 -20.31 -28.00 5.10
N ILE A 529 -19.29 -28.03 5.96
CA ILE A 529 -19.32 -27.51 7.34
C ILE A 529 -18.49 -26.22 7.38
N VAL A 530 -19.13 -25.10 7.74
CA VAL A 530 -18.43 -23.83 7.98
C VAL A 530 -17.80 -23.88 9.36
N LEU A 531 -16.46 -23.90 9.42
CA LEU A 531 -15.68 -23.89 10.66
C LEU A 531 -15.44 -22.47 11.17
N ASP A 532 -15.33 -21.49 10.27
CA ASP A 532 -15.19 -20.07 10.59
C ASP A 532 -15.77 -19.22 9.46
N ASP A 533 -16.47 -18.14 9.81
CA ASP A 533 -17.05 -17.19 8.87
C ASP A 533 -16.40 -15.79 8.95
N LYS A 534 -15.35 -15.65 9.76
CA LYS A 534 -14.66 -14.40 10.11
C LYS A 534 -13.15 -14.48 9.96
N ALA A 535 -12.64 -15.53 9.31
CA ALA A 535 -11.22 -15.60 9.00
C ALA A 535 -10.81 -14.37 8.18
N GLY A 536 -9.56 -13.93 8.37
CA GLY A 536 -9.06 -12.72 7.74
C GLY A 536 -7.64 -12.85 7.26
N ALA A 537 -7.36 -12.15 6.17
CA ALA A 537 -6.02 -11.96 5.64
C ALA A 537 -5.31 -10.83 6.39
N ASN A 538 -3.99 -10.93 6.47
CA ASN A 538 -3.13 -9.87 7.00
C ASN A 538 -2.81 -8.81 5.94
N SER A 539 -1.92 -7.88 6.30
CA SER A 539 -1.48 -6.79 5.42
C SER A 539 -0.71 -7.23 4.17
N PHE A 540 -0.46 -8.53 4.00
CA PHE A 540 0.20 -9.13 2.85
C PHE A 540 -0.74 -10.05 2.03
N GLY A 541 -2.03 -10.10 2.37
CA GLY A 541 -3.00 -10.98 1.71
C GLY A 541 -2.83 -12.46 2.10
N GLU A 542 -2.17 -12.75 3.23
CA GLU A 542 -2.04 -14.11 3.76
C GLU A 542 -3.04 -14.36 4.88
N VAL A 543 -3.79 -15.44 4.77
CA VAL A 543 -4.67 -15.96 5.82
C VAL A 543 -3.88 -17.01 6.59
N ARG A 544 -3.77 -16.84 7.91
CA ARG A 544 -3.30 -17.87 8.83
C ARG A 544 -4.42 -18.18 9.79
N TRP A 545 -4.89 -19.42 9.78
CA TRP A 545 -6.05 -19.85 10.55
C TRP A 545 -5.69 -21.00 11.47
N ILE A 546 -6.22 -20.94 12.70
CA ILE A 546 -6.12 -21.97 13.73
C ILE A 546 -7.54 -22.23 14.22
N GLY A 547 -7.96 -23.48 14.23
CA GLY A 547 -9.26 -23.87 14.77
C GLY A 547 -9.38 -25.36 15.00
N THR A 548 -10.55 -25.79 15.46
CA THR A 548 -10.79 -27.17 15.88
C THR A 548 -11.64 -27.91 14.85
N LEU A 549 -11.24 -29.13 14.49
CA LEU A 549 -12.07 -30.00 13.66
C LEU A 549 -13.27 -30.54 14.46
N PRO A 550 -14.40 -30.85 13.80
CA PRO A 550 -15.54 -31.47 14.48
C PRO A 550 -15.14 -32.76 15.23
N ASP A 551 -15.77 -33.04 16.37
CA ASP A 551 -15.49 -34.25 17.16
C ASP A 551 -16.00 -35.53 16.47
N ASP A 552 -17.00 -35.40 15.61
CA ASP A 552 -17.73 -36.46 14.91
C ASP A 552 -17.27 -36.66 13.46
N ILE A 553 -16.24 -35.93 13.01
CA ILE A 553 -15.65 -36.10 11.68
C ILE A 553 -15.12 -37.53 11.51
N GLU A 554 -15.49 -38.18 10.42
CA GLU A 554 -15.02 -39.54 10.12
C GLU A 554 -13.52 -39.55 9.77
N PRO A 555 -12.73 -40.54 10.23
CA PRO A 555 -11.36 -40.72 9.76
C PRO A 555 -11.32 -40.97 8.24
N GLY A 556 -10.43 -40.31 7.53
CA GLY A 556 -10.38 -40.38 6.07
C GLY A 556 -9.84 -39.11 5.42
N GLU A 557 -9.95 -39.03 4.10
CA GLU A 557 -9.61 -37.82 3.35
C GLU A 557 -10.78 -36.83 3.37
N HIS A 558 -10.48 -35.58 3.70
CA HIS A 558 -11.43 -34.46 3.67
C HIS A 558 -10.77 -33.28 2.95
N THR A 559 -11.58 -32.39 2.36
CA THR A 559 -11.05 -31.16 1.78
C THR A 559 -11.36 -29.98 2.69
N ILE A 560 -10.37 -29.20 3.07
CA ILE A 560 -10.56 -27.92 3.77
C ILE A 560 -10.30 -26.77 2.80
N THR A 561 -11.09 -25.70 2.89
CA THR A 561 -10.98 -24.55 1.98
C THR A 561 -11.08 -23.21 2.70
N LEU A 562 -10.54 -22.19 2.06
CA LEU A 562 -10.74 -20.77 2.33
C LEU A 562 -11.49 -20.15 1.16
N GLN A 563 -12.60 -19.47 1.41
CA GLN A 563 -13.45 -18.86 0.37
C GLN A 563 -13.62 -17.36 0.63
N GLY A 564 -12.93 -16.53 -0.18
CA GLY A 564 -12.74 -15.09 0.03
C GLY A 564 -12.85 -14.29 -1.28
N SER A 565 -11.86 -13.44 -1.57
CA SER A 565 -11.66 -12.80 -2.87
C SER A 565 -11.09 -13.76 -3.92
N THR A 566 -10.39 -14.79 -3.43
CA THR A 566 -9.98 -16.00 -4.14
C THR A 566 -10.40 -17.22 -3.31
N ASP A 567 -10.32 -18.41 -3.90
CA ASP A 567 -10.49 -19.68 -3.21
C ASP A 567 -9.14 -20.40 -3.06
N ALA A 568 -8.93 -21.07 -1.93
CA ALA A 568 -7.78 -21.93 -1.68
C ALA A 568 -8.22 -23.21 -0.97
N GLY A 569 -7.54 -24.33 -1.21
CA GLY A 569 -7.90 -25.62 -0.62
C GLY A 569 -6.72 -26.49 -0.22
N ALA A 570 -6.97 -27.50 0.59
CA ALA A 570 -6.06 -28.61 0.86
C ALA A 570 -6.84 -29.89 1.13
N ILE A 571 -6.33 -31.01 0.63
CA ILE A 571 -6.77 -32.35 1.04
C ILE A 571 -6.03 -32.68 2.35
N ILE A 572 -6.79 -32.99 3.40
CA ILE A 572 -6.28 -33.41 4.71
C ILE A 572 -6.70 -34.86 4.97
N LYS A 573 -5.81 -35.63 5.60
CA LYS A 573 -6.12 -36.97 6.08
C LYS A 573 -6.34 -36.94 7.59
N VAL A 574 -7.57 -37.15 8.01
CA VAL A 574 -7.95 -37.26 9.41
C VAL A 574 -7.69 -38.69 9.88
N VAL A 575 -6.87 -38.85 10.92
CA VAL A 575 -6.50 -40.16 11.48
C VAL A 575 -7.29 -40.48 12.74
N GLU A 576 -7.40 -41.77 13.08
CA GLU A 576 -8.06 -42.21 14.30
C GLU A 576 -7.38 -41.63 15.55
N LYS A 577 -8.19 -41.17 16.51
CA LYS A 577 -7.71 -40.70 17.79
C LYS A 577 -7.19 -41.89 18.61
N ALA A 578 -5.90 -41.91 18.92
CA ALA A 578 -5.31 -42.97 19.73
C ALA A 578 -6.04 -43.11 21.08
N LYS A 579 -6.58 -44.31 21.36
CA LYS A 579 -7.22 -44.60 22.66
C LYS A 579 -6.15 -44.47 23.76
N LYS A 580 -6.34 -43.53 24.69
CA LYS A 580 -5.51 -43.43 25.90
C LYS A 580 -5.55 -44.79 26.61
N LYS A 581 -4.40 -45.48 26.74
CA LYS A 581 -4.28 -46.61 27.65
C LYS A 581 -4.60 -46.12 29.06
N ALA A 582 -5.56 -46.75 29.71
CA ALA A 582 -5.90 -46.47 31.10
C ALA A 582 -4.64 -46.62 31.96
N LYS A 583 -4.35 -45.63 32.82
CA LYS A 583 -3.33 -45.76 33.85
C LYS A 583 -3.71 -46.91 34.78
N PRO A 584 -2.76 -47.78 35.22
CA PRO A 584 -3.06 -48.76 36.24
C PRO A 584 -3.45 -48.02 37.52
N VAL A 585 -4.58 -48.40 38.09
CA VAL A 585 -5.04 -47.95 39.41
C VAL A 585 -4.07 -48.56 40.42
N ILE A 586 -3.25 -47.72 41.06
CA ILE A 586 -2.58 -48.11 42.30
C ILE A 586 -3.55 -47.76 43.43
N GLU A 587 -4.00 -48.81 44.10
CA GLU A 587 -4.83 -48.75 45.30
C GLU A 587 -4.03 -48.07 46.42
N GLN A 588 -4.66 -47.07 47.02
CA GLN A 588 -4.02 -46.17 47.98
C GLN A 588 -4.26 -46.72 49.39
N ASP A 589 -3.32 -47.50 49.91
CA ASP A 589 -3.27 -47.79 51.35
C ASP A 589 -2.71 -46.56 52.09
N ALA A 590 -3.49 -46.12 53.07
CA ALA A 590 -3.24 -44.96 53.91
C ALA A 590 -2.15 -45.25 54.96
N VAL A 591 -1.17 -44.35 55.09
CA VAL A 591 -0.47 -44.13 56.36
C VAL A 591 -0.17 -42.64 56.55
N GLU A 592 -0.39 -42.20 57.79
CA GLU A 592 -0.37 -40.86 58.36
C GLU A 592 0.91 -40.05 58.19
N ALA A 593 0.73 -38.74 58.38
CA ALA A 593 1.71 -37.68 58.32
C ALA A 593 2.78 -37.74 59.42
N SER A 594 4.00 -37.34 59.05
CA SER A 594 4.89 -36.59 59.94
C SER A 594 5.73 -35.60 59.13
N ALA A 595 5.63 -34.32 59.47
CA ALA A 595 6.41 -33.25 58.87
C ALA A 595 7.76 -33.09 59.59
N GLN A 596 8.85 -32.94 58.82
CA GLN A 596 9.96 -32.03 59.16
C GLN A 596 10.76 -31.64 57.90
N PRO A 597 11.35 -30.43 57.85
CA PRO A 597 11.84 -29.81 56.63
C PRO A 597 13.34 -30.07 56.44
N GLN A 598 13.76 -30.40 55.22
CA GLN A 598 15.18 -30.33 54.87
C GLN A 598 15.40 -29.93 53.41
N GLN A 599 16.15 -28.85 53.26
CA GLN A 599 16.66 -28.28 52.02
C GLN A 599 17.47 -29.31 51.22
N THR A 600 17.22 -29.41 49.92
CA THR A 600 18.23 -29.87 48.95
C THR A 600 18.12 -29.12 47.62
N ALA A 601 19.19 -28.37 47.35
CA ALA A 601 19.83 -28.08 46.09
C ALA A 601 18.98 -27.82 44.83
N ALA A 602 19.16 -26.61 44.28
CA ALA A 602 18.85 -26.27 42.91
C ALA A 602 19.52 -27.25 41.94
N VAL A 603 18.72 -28.09 41.29
CA VAL A 603 19.12 -28.80 40.08
C VAL A 603 18.86 -27.86 38.90
N VAL A 604 19.95 -27.42 38.27
CA VAL A 604 19.89 -26.72 36.99
C VAL A 604 19.44 -27.74 35.94
N ALA A 605 18.21 -27.59 35.44
CA ALA A 605 17.74 -28.36 34.30
C ALA A 605 18.24 -27.72 33.00
N ASP A 606 18.86 -28.54 32.15
CA ASP A 606 19.32 -28.18 30.81
C ASP A 606 18.12 -27.74 29.93
N LEU A 607 18.19 -26.50 29.44
CA LEU A 607 17.10 -25.79 28.73
C LEU A 607 17.13 -25.98 27.20
N THR A 608 17.96 -26.87 26.68
CA THR A 608 18.20 -26.91 25.22
C THR A 608 17.25 -27.80 24.41
N ASN A 609 16.38 -28.60 25.04
CA ASN A 609 15.52 -29.58 24.31
C ASN A 609 14.06 -29.72 24.81
N GLY A 610 13.43 -28.62 25.25
CA GLY A 610 12.00 -28.62 25.66
C GLY A 610 11.05 -28.04 24.60
N PRO A 611 9.79 -28.50 24.50
CA PRO A 611 8.77 -27.93 23.62
C PRO A 611 8.46 -26.45 23.94
N VAL A 612 8.17 -25.68 22.89
CA VAL A 612 8.08 -24.20 22.89
C VAL A 612 7.13 -23.61 23.95
N TRP A 613 6.14 -24.37 24.45
CA TRP A 613 5.25 -23.91 25.53
C TRP A 613 5.96 -23.62 26.86
N MET A 614 7.13 -24.20 27.12
CA MET A 614 7.94 -23.87 28.31
C MET A 614 8.53 -22.44 28.27
N TRP A 615 8.72 -21.85 27.09
CA TRP A 615 9.14 -20.45 26.94
C TRP A 615 8.02 -19.46 27.32
N TRP A 616 6.77 -19.85 27.08
CA TRP A 616 5.59 -19.04 27.41
C TRP A 616 5.26 -19.07 28.91
N VAL A 617 5.54 -20.17 29.62
CA VAL A 617 5.38 -20.23 31.08
C VAL A 617 6.39 -19.31 31.80
N GLY A 618 7.63 -19.22 31.29
CA GLY A 618 8.64 -18.27 31.79
C GLY A 618 8.28 -16.81 31.52
N ALA A 619 7.75 -16.50 30.33
CA ALA A 619 7.30 -15.15 29.97
C ALA A 619 6.02 -14.73 30.73
N GLY A 620 5.10 -15.66 31.00
CA GLY A 620 3.90 -15.43 31.81
C GLY A 620 4.22 -15.09 33.27
N ALA A 621 5.24 -15.75 33.86
CA ALA A 621 5.69 -15.44 35.21
C ALA A 621 6.30 -14.02 35.33
N LEU A 622 6.98 -13.52 34.28
CA LEU A 622 7.52 -12.17 34.23
C LEU A 622 6.44 -11.09 34.04
N ILE A 623 5.39 -11.38 33.27
CA ILE A 623 4.24 -10.48 33.09
C ILE A 623 3.39 -10.41 34.37
N ALA A 624 3.22 -11.53 35.08
CA ALA A 624 2.55 -11.55 36.38
C ALA A 624 3.32 -10.77 37.47
N LEU A 625 4.66 -10.85 37.48
CA LEU A 625 5.52 -10.06 38.37
C LEU A 625 5.50 -8.56 38.04
N ALA A 626 5.49 -8.19 36.75
CA ALA A 626 5.36 -6.79 36.33
C ALA A 626 3.97 -6.21 36.66
N GLY A 627 2.90 -7.00 36.50
CA GLY A 627 1.54 -6.63 36.87
C GLY A 627 1.37 -6.43 38.39
N ALA A 628 1.98 -7.29 39.21
CA ALA A 628 1.96 -7.17 40.67
C ALA A 628 2.72 -5.91 41.16
N MET A 629 3.85 -5.57 40.54
CA MET A 629 4.59 -4.33 40.86
C MET A 629 3.85 -3.07 40.40
N GLY A 630 3.21 -3.10 39.23
CA GLY A 630 2.37 -1.98 38.75
C GLY A 630 1.15 -1.72 39.65
N ALA A 631 0.48 -2.79 40.09
CA ALA A 631 -0.63 -2.68 41.03
C ALA A 631 -0.18 -2.12 42.40
N MET A 632 1.02 -2.49 42.86
CA MET A 632 1.59 -1.98 44.12
C MET A 632 1.96 -0.48 44.03
N VAL A 633 2.48 -0.01 42.89
CA VAL A 633 2.79 1.42 42.66
C VAL A 633 1.52 2.27 42.54
N VAL A 634 0.46 1.75 41.91
CA VAL A 634 -0.84 2.43 41.83
C VAL A 634 -1.53 2.49 43.20
N ASN A 635 -1.42 1.43 44.00
CA ASN A 635 -2.01 1.40 45.35
C ASN A 635 -1.22 2.28 46.34
N GLN A 636 0.11 2.35 46.22
CA GLN A 636 0.93 3.32 46.99
C GLN A 636 0.58 4.77 46.63
N ARG A 637 0.39 5.11 45.35
CA ARG A 637 -0.01 6.46 44.93
C ARG A 637 -1.42 6.85 45.37
N ARG A 638 -2.36 5.90 45.45
CA ARG A 638 -3.70 6.13 45.99
C ARG A 638 -3.70 6.36 47.51
N ASN A 639 -2.87 5.63 48.26
CA ASN A 639 -2.73 5.85 49.70
C ASN A 639 -2.00 7.16 50.05
N SER A 640 -1.06 7.61 49.22
CA SER A 640 -0.41 8.91 49.39
C SER A 640 -1.33 10.10 49.07
N ALA A 641 -2.29 9.94 48.15
CA ALA A 641 -3.25 10.99 47.81
C ALA A 641 -4.38 11.17 48.84
N ASN A 642 -4.72 10.11 49.60
CA ASN A 642 -5.71 10.16 50.68
C ASN A 642 -5.12 10.62 52.04
N ALA A 643 -3.80 10.80 52.14
CA ALA A 643 -3.14 11.24 53.38
C ALA A 643 -2.84 12.75 53.42
N THR A 644 -3.26 13.53 52.41
CA THR A 644 -2.99 14.98 52.34
C THR A 644 -4.24 15.86 52.43
N VAL A 645 -5.39 15.28 52.79
CA VAL A 645 -6.65 16.03 53.03
C VAL A 645 -7.18 15.70 54.44
N ASP A 646 -6.37 15.92 55.47
CA ASP A 646 -6.88 16.28 56.80
C ASP A 646 -5.77 16.84 57.68
N THR A 647 -5.71 18.17 57.81
CA THR A 647 -5.31 18.95 59.01
C THR A 647 -5.24 20.42 58.61
N GLY A 648 -6.32 21.15 58.88
CA GLY A 648 -6.34 22.57 58.54
C GLY A 648 -7.53 23.39 59.01
N THR A 649 -8.14 23.15 60.18
CA THR A 649 -8.74 24.24 61.01
C THR A 649 -9.19 23.75 62.39
N SER A 650 -8.53 24.23 63.46
CA SER A 650 -9.18 24.72 64.70
C SER A 650 -8.15 25.27 65.70
N ARG A 651 -8.22 26.61 65.85
CA ARG A 651 -7.69 27.51 66.89
C ARG A 651 -6.17 27.67 67.06
#